data_AF-J4D5Q1-F1
#
_entry.id   AF-J4D5Q1-F1
#
_cell.length_a   1.000
_cell.length_b   1.000
_cell.length_c   1.000
_cell.angle_alpha   90.00
_cell.angle_beta   90.00
_cell.angle_gamma   90.00
#
_symmetry.space_group_name_H-M   'P 1'
#
loop_
_entity.id
_entity.type
_entity.pdbx_description
1 polymer ?
#
loop_
_entity_poly.entity_id
_entity_poly.type
_entity_poly.pdbx_seq_one_letter_code
_entity_poly.pdbx_strand_id
1 'polypeptide(L)'
;MPKIYLNHKEGDYTTKDVKVTVEPYPFCKIFNRYTHKPEKADWRPGTKITLLKSNGSFKQEYSIYLGNRRYYFRSLESASVYFNRYDSKNANPLILVLLFKGSNLPQRKYLALSKFLNRSGYSIDSLDNYEDEADILPILIKENKETNKQITFKIEPPLGKSNVIKHQENIGTIFERVTFMANTSPQKISKSNGIYELYCSTLLENDKSSIDKQTVSQYNSQTFNAVCVYYHKTEKIALLIEFVANYVLKLLRRKKSNGDSKWVEDNLNIPYLCNDDLTKYLKIILFCLKNKIIIRLDKQGEYTENQVVDTVNNNDQSPEKNKKIIPTKSCTTHPKKYNGYVCYNHNLKDYYDKNLENIVGKLESSSTFNFDIYLEIVFMIFNKKISICSSSHKEYLFYKPGPGPPGDNVYVYFYEKSEQDDRPDTVPLMLEFDKNFYGPYKKEDYFKEWSKIDNSKHQLDISNPNDHIKSELDKFNKSLNQICLKKTDDYGITGLNGVTKNGESNFDPVRVRVLKNKIPAFREFDPIRSDNIHCEYSVYSKNIHSTVNTFQLGAIDYNGKNVNVKENGKQTTSGTLQVTSGQNQLTVYYLTKDQNYEYPLLIGIGKKYIIDDFYKLISKNSDYVWEKIKDEEKFPLKGGTVNPEIIKLLDKINYSLKQAAVIEIDKRSSYVLKATSITSSSESFLPINDHNVIVAQKHACEPLWEAGYRRLFHNISEIKNFDYCLIGSIKFYTHVVLSKEDSPVKKINKGIKLYKIRNSDNKIREKILTATSFVEIESYLNEYTPIYYSSCRPEVFVYFYRDDPRPGLLCFGNTTYKPIKLPQLIESEFPYTTEDYTNWVGIRRTKKCVCENEMELKFLTEVLDGLYFSSQFEKFISEYWVTLSAGAGGGVIGVGGVAGGGYLLWTYFAEVSPLHQLKFVK
;
A
#
# COMPACT_ATOMS: atom_id res chain seq x y z
N MET A 1 -16.75 87.96 11.33
CA MET A 1 -16.90 87.32 12.66
C MET A 1 -16.13 86.02 12.64
N PRO A 2 -15.36 85.68 13.69
CA PRO A 2 -14.69 84.39 13.77
C PRO A 2 -15.73 83.26 13.69
N LYS A 3 -15.50 82.30 12.79
CA LYS A 3 -16.41 81.18 12.52
C LYS A 3 -15.64 79.86 12.63
N ILE A 4 -16.11 78.95 13.48
CA ILE A 4 -15.56 77.58 13.62
C ILE A 4 -16.51 76.62 12.93
N TYR A 5 -16.03 75.80 12.01
CA TYR A 5 -16.76 74.72 11.36
C TYR A 5 -16.53 73.40 12.12
N LEU A 6 -17.50 73.01 12.93
CA LEU A 6 -17.37 71.88 13.88
C LEU A 6 -17.17 70.52 13.18
N ASN A 7 -17.67 70.37 11.96
CA ASN A 7 -17.56 69.14 11.16
C ASN A 7 -16.30 69.10 10.27
N HIS A 8 -15.36 70.03 10.44
CA HIS A 8 -14.09 70.04 9.69
C HIS A 8 -13.16 68.95 10.22
N LYS A 9 -12.63 68.10 9.33
CA LYS A 9 -12.03 66.83 9.73
C LYS A 9 -10.55 66.88 10.08
N GLU A 10 -9.72 67.68 9.43
CA GLU A 10 -8.29 67.79 9.78
C GLU A 10 -7.64 68.94 8.99
N GLY A 11 -6.57 69.53 9.54
CA GLY A 11 -5.78 70.55 8.85
C GLY A 11 -6.21 71.99 9.14
N ASP A 12 -5.62 72.92 8.40
CA ASP A 12 -5.91 74.34 8.52
C ASP A 12 -7.20 74.68 7.78
N TYR A 13 -7.99 75.59 8.34
CA TYR A 13 -9.07 76.20 7.59
C TYR A 13 -8.51 76.92 6.37
N THR A 14 -9.32 77.13 5.33
CA THR A 14 -8.91 77.86 4.11
C THR A 14 -8.34 79.25 4.40
N THR A 15 -8.67 79.84 5.54
CA THR A 15 -8.15 81.14 6.00
C THR A 15 -6.91 81.04 6.90
N LYS A 16 -6.45 79.83 7.24
CA LYS A 16 -5.36 79.52 8.19
C LYS A 16 -5.53 80.12 9.60
N ASP A 17 -6.74 80.51 9.99
CA ASP A 17 -6.96 81.12 11.31
C ASP A 17 -7.30 80.11 12.43
N VAL A 18 -7.55 78.85 12.06
CA VAL A 18 -7.92 77.75 12.97
C VAL A 18 -7.24 76.47 12.51
N LYS A 19 -6.57 75.80 13.44
CA LYS A 19 -5.96 74.48 13.26
C LYS A 19 -6.85 73.41 13.89
N VAL A 20 -7.17 72.36 13.13
CA VAL A 20 -7.93 71.22 13.64
C VAL A 20 -7.01 70.04 13.87
N THR A 21 -7.04 69.50 15.09
CA THR A 21 -6.41 68.22 15.43
C THR A 21 -7.50 67.21 15.77
N VAL A 22 -7.36 66.00 15.23
CA VAL A 22 -8.26 64.89 15.55
C VAL A 22 -7.52 63.81 16.26
N GLU A 23 -8.12 63.34 17.34
CA GLU A 23 -7.57 62.25 18.12
C GLU A 23 -8.68 61.38 18.69
N PRO A 24 -8.41 60.09 18.93
CA PRO A 24 -9.23 59.26 19.78
C PRO A 24 -9.52 59.94 21.13
N TYR A 25 -10.77 59.91 21.60
CA TYR A 25 -11.06 60.35 22.96
C TYR A 25 -10.36 59.43 23.97
N PRO A 26 -9.53 59.94 24.89
CA PRO A 26 -8.68 59.13 25.76
C PRO A 26 -9.45 58.17 26.67
N PHE A 27 -10.65 58.56 27.12
CA PHE A 27 -11.45 57.76 28.04
C PHE A 27 -12.40 56.77 27.33
N CYS A 28 -12.66 56.94 26.03
CA CYS A 28 -13.43 55.97 25.24
C CYS A 28 -13.21 56.17 23.73
N LYS A 29 -12.45 55.25 23.12
CA LYS A 29 -12.09 55.31 21.69
C LYS A 29 -13.26 55.10 20.72
N ILE A 30 -14.49 54.81 21.18
CA ILE A 30 -15.67 54.89 20.31
C ILE A 30 -15.97 56.33 19.89
N PHE A 31 -15.37 57.31 20.57
CA PHE A 31 -15.47 58.72 20.23
C PHE A 31 -14.16 59.26 19.68
N ASN A 32 -14.27 60.14 18.69
CA ASN A 32 -13.16 60.96 18.22
C ASN A 32 -13.39 62.39 18.70
N ARG A 33 -12.32 63.02 19.21
CA ARG A 33 -12.25 64.42 19.62
C ARG A 33 -11.67 65.24 18.48
N TYR A 34 -12.42 66.22 18.01
CA TYR A 34 -12.01 67.18 16.98
C TYR A 34 -11.76 68.51 17.67
N THR A 35 -10.50 68.84 17.92
CA THR A 35 -10.10 70.03 18.65
C THR A 35 -9.74 71.13 17.66
N HIS A 36 -10.54 72.20 17.66
CA HIS A 36 -10.34 73.40 16.85
C HIS A 36 -9.63 74.45 17.70
N LYS A 37 -8.36 74.75 17.37
CA LYS A 37 -7.53 75.75 18.06
C LYS A 37 -7.39 77.00 17.19
N PRO A 38 -7.83 78.19 17.65
CA PRO A 38 -7.55 79.45 16.95
C PRO A 38 -6.05 79.75 16.95
N GLU A 39 -5.48 80.15 15.80
CA GLU A 39 -4.05 80.51 15.71
C GLU A 39 -3.76 81.95 16.14
N LYS A 40 -4.75 82.85 16.03
CA LYS A 40 -4.65 84.24 16.49
C LYS A 40 -5.14 84.37 17.93
N ALA A 41 -4.31 84.94 18.80
CA ALA A 41 -4.48 84.94 20.27
C ALA A 41 -5.70 85.68 20.85
N ASP A 42 -6.46 86.44 20.04
CA ASP A 42 -7.52 87.34 20.53
C ASP A 42 -8.93 87.01 19.99
N TRP A 43 -9.28 85.73 19.96
CA TRP A 43 -10.69 85.34 19.75
C TRP A 43 -11.47 85.54 21.05
N ARG A 44 -11.96 86.77 21.27
CA ARG A 44 -12.76 87.16 22.45
C ARG A 44 -14.25 87.06 22.11
N PRO A 45 -14.95 86.00 22.53
CA PRO A 45 -16.38 85.93 22.32
C PRO A 45 -17.11 86.94 23.20
N GLY A 46 -18.16 87.55 22.66
CA GLY A 46 -19.15 88.25 23.48
C GLY A 46 -19.90 87.28 24.42
N THR A 47 -20.91 87.78 25.15
CA THR A 47 -21.68 86.97 26.12
C THR A 47 -22.46 85.80 25.53
N LYS A 48 -22.54 85.70 24.19
CA LYS A 48 -23.31 84.67 23.48
C LYS A 48 -22.47 83.97 22.41
N ILE A 49 -22.67 82.66 22.30
CA ILE A 49 -22.25 81.84 21.15
C ILE A 49 -23.48 81.56 20.29
N THR A 50 -23.36 81.70 18.97
CA THR A 50 -24.43 81.30 18.05
C THR A 50 -24.01 80.02 17.34
N LEU A 51 -24.72 78.94 17.63
CA LEU A 51 -24.57 77.70 16.89
C LEU A 51 -25.55 77.72 15.71
N LEU A 52 -25.05 77.42 14.51
CA LEU A 52 -25.82 77.34 13.28
C LEU A 52 -25.73 75.91 12.74
N LYS A 53 -26.87 75.30 12.44
CA LYS A 53 -26.97 74.06 11.68
C LYS A 53 -27.55 74.38 10.31
N SER A 54 -26.71 74.36 9.28
CA SER A 54 -27.15 74.53 7.90
C SER A 54 -27.28 73.17 7.22
N ASN A 55 -28.46 72.92 6.64
CA ASN A 55 -28.71 71.75 5.79
C ASN A 55 -28.44 72.14 4.34
N GLY A 56 -27.21 71.93 3.86
CA GLY A 56 -26.90 72.04 2.43
C GLY A 56 -27.37 70.81 1.66
N SER A 57 -27.45 70.91 0.33
CA SER A 57 -27.92 69.84 -0.57
C SER A 57 -27.15 68.53 -0.41
N PHE A 58 -25.89 68.59 0.06
CA PHE A 58 -24.99 67.43 0.17
C PHE A 58 -24.31 67.25 1.54
N LYS A 59 -24.41 68.22 2.48
CA LYS A 59 -23.73 68.16 3.78
C LYS A 59 -24.45 68.97 4.85
N GLN A 60 -24.55 68.41 6.06
CA GLN A 60 -24.95 69.13 7.25
C GLN A 60 -23.71 69.80 7.86
N GLU A 61 -23.77 71.12 8.02
CA GLU A 61 -22.67 71.90 8.58
C GLU A 61 -23.08 72.51 9.92
N TYR A 62 -22.28 72.24 10.95
CA TYR A 62 -22.39 72.92 12.24
C TYR A 62 -21.30 73.98 12.31
N SER A 63 -21.68 75.20 12.65
CA SER A 63 -20.71 76.27 12.86
C SER A 63 -21.04 77.14 14.06
N ILE A 64 -20.00 77.58 14.76
CA ILE A 64 -20.10 78.51 15.87
C ILE A 64 -19.64 79.88 15.39
N TYR A 65 -20.48 80.88 15.64
CA TYR A 65 -20.15 82.28 15.51
C TYR A 65 -19.89 82.88 16.88
N LEU A 66 -18.73 83.53 17.03
CA LEU A 66 -18.37 84.28 18.22
C LEU A 66 -18.67 85.77 17.94
N GLY A 67 -19.52 86.38 18.77
CA GLY A 67 -19.85 87.80 18.64
C GLY A 67 -18.61 88.67 18.92
N ASN A 68 -18.26 89.58 18.00
CA ASN A 68 -17.07 90.43 18.15
C ASN A 68 -17.41 91.67 19.00
N ARG A 69 -16.93 91.75 20.24
CA ARG A 69 -16.99 92.98 21.05
C ARG A 69 -15.63 93.25 21.71
N ARG A 70 -15.16 94.50 21.63
CA ARG A 70 -13.83 94.96 22.06
C ARG A 70 -13.57 94.94 23.59
N TYR A 71 -14.53 94.54 24.43
CA TYR A 71 -14.45 94.74 25.88
C TYR A 71 -14.93 93.53 26.73
N TYR A 72 -14.36 92.34 26.53
CA TYR A 72 -14.53 91.22 27.47
C TYR A 72 -13.21 90.49 27.72
N PHE A 73 -13.03 89.99 28.95
CA PHE A 73 -11.76 89.48 29.50
C PHE A 73 -11.46 87.99 29.23
N ARG A 74 -12.24 87.29 28.40
CA ARG A 74 -12.09 85.84 28.17
C ARG A 74 -11.75 85.57 26.71
N SER A 75 -10.66 84.85 26.44
CA SER A 75 -10.31 84.39 25.08
C SER A 75 -10.57 82.89 24.95
N LEU A 76 -11.12 82.48 23.80
CA LEU A 76 -11.33 81.06 23.51
C LEU A 76 -9.98 80.39 23.27
N GLU A 77 -9.68 79.36 24.06
CA GLU A 77 -8.46 78.55 23.91
C GLU A 77 -8.65 77.45 22.87
N SER A 78 -9.77 76.71 22.96
CA SER A 78 -10.13 75.67 22.02
C SER A 78 -11.62 75.38 22.03
N ALA A 79 -12.12 74.85 20.91
CA ALA A 79 -13.44 74.24 20.80
C ALA A 79 -13.26 72.79 20.37
N SER A 80 -13.62 71.84 21.24
CA SER A 80 -13.53 70.40 20.97
C SER A 80 -14.91 69.84 20.71
N VAL A 81 -15.05 69.07 19.63
CA VAL A 81 -16.32 68.44 19.26
C VAL A 81 -16.14 66.95 19.23
N TYR A 82 -17.04 66.23 19.89
CA TYR A 82 -16.98 64.80 19.99
C TYR A 82 -17.97 64.16 19.01
N PHE A 83 -17.47 63.22 18.22
CA PHE A 83 -18.26 62.42 17.31
C PHE A 83 -18.12 60.96 17.69
N ASN A 84 -19.15 60.16 17.41
CA ASN A 84 -18.96 58.73 17.32
C ASN A 84 -17.97 58.45 16.18
N ARG A 85 -16.88 57.72 16.46
CA ARG A 85 -15.85 57.34 15.49
C ARG A 85 -16.42 56.62 14.28
N TYR A 86 -17.51 55.88 14.48
CA TYR A 86 -18.19 55.13 13.44
C TYR A 86 -19.20 55.99 12.66
N ASP A 87 -19.42 57.27 13.02
CA ASP A 87 -20.11 58.20 12.13
C ASP A 87 -19.17 58.67 11.01
N SER A 88 -19.06 57.86 9.95
CA SER A 88 -18.16 58.10 8.82
C SER A 88 -18.29 59.49 8.16
N LYS A 89 -19.43 60.17 8.30
CA LYS A 89 -19.67 61.50 7.70
C LYS A 89 -19.53 62.64 8.70
N ASN A 90 -19.31 62.37 9.98
CA ASN A 90 -19.36 63.35 11.08
C ASN A 90 -20.66 64.16 11.01
N ALA A 91 -21.77 63.50 10.69
CA ALA A 91 -23.06 64.17 10.50
C ALA A 91 -23.75 64.46 11.84
N ASN A 92 -23.43 63.67 12.87
CA ASN A 92 -24.07 63.68 14.17
C ASN A 92 -23.03 63.99 15.27
N PRO A 93 -22.68 65.28 15.46
CA PRO A 93 -21.85 65.67 16.58
C PRO A 93 -22.63 65.43 17.89
N LEU A 94 -21.95 64.91 18.90
CA LEU A 94 -22.55 64.53 20.18
C LEU A 94 -22.52 65.70 21.15
N ILE A 95 -21.31 66.22 21.41
CA ILE A 95 -21.07 67.26 22.40
C ILE A 95 -20.07 68.26 21.83
N LEU A 96 -20.33 69.53 22.10
CA LEU A 96 -19.39 70.63 21.93
C LEU A 96 -18.83 71.02 23.29
N VAL A 97 -17.51 71.02 23.42
CA VAL A 97 -16.76 71.46 24.60
C VAL A 97 -15.99 72.73 24.26
N LEU A 98 -16.06 73.73 25.13
CA LEU A 98 -15.42 75.03 24.98
C LEU A 98 -14.50 75.27 26.17
N LEU A 99 -13.24 75.57 25.87
CA LEU A 99 -12.22 75.93 26.84
C LEU A 99 -11.86 77.41 26.69
N PHE A 100 -11.98 78.18 27.77
CA PHE A 100 -11.63 79.60 27.79
C PHE A 100 -10.41 79.86 28.66
N LYS A 101 -9.50 80.73 28.18
CA LYS A 101 -8.42 81.28 29.00
C LYS A 101 -9.02 82.26 30.01
N GLY A 102 -8.76 82.03 31.29
CA GLY A 102 -9.12 82.92 32.40
C GLY A 102 -7.88 83.58 32.99
N SER A 103 -8.09 84.67 33.75
CA SER A 103 -7.02 85.36 34.47
C SER A 103 -6.55 84.60 35.73
N ASN A 104 -7.39 83.74 36.35
CA ASN A 104 -7.02 82.95 37.54
C ASN A 104 -7.31 81.42 37.44
N LEU A 105 -8.32 80.96 36.69
CA LEU A 105 -8.61 79.53 36.42
C LEU A 105 -9.27 79.35 35.02
N PRO A 106 -8.99 78.25 34.28
CA PRO A 106 -9.62 77.97 32.99
C PRO A 106 -11.11 77.63 33.16
N GLN A 107 -11.99 78.26 32.37
CA GLN A 107 -13.43 77.99 32.41
C GLN A 107 -13.77 76.91 31.37
N ARG A 108 -14.33 75.81 31.85
CA ARG A 108 -14.67 74.60 31.08
C ARG A 108 -16.19 74.52 30.92
N LYS A 109 -16.67 74.65 29.68
CA LYS A 109 -18.10 74.61 29.35
C LYS A 109 -18.40 73.52 28.33
N TYR A 110 -19.57 72.91 28.39
CA TYR A 110 -20.03 72.00 27.35
C TYR A 110 -21.50 72.24 26.94
N LEU A 111 -21.84 71.72 25.78
CA LEU A 111 -23.18 71.74 25.21
C LEU A 111 -23.47 70.38 24.55
N ALA A 112 -24.48 69.68 25.08
CA ALA A 112 -25.09 68.53 24.42
C ALA A 112 -25.80 68.98 23.14
N LEU A 113 -25.41 68.42 21.99
CA LEU A 113 -25.89 68.87 20.69
C LEU A 113 -27.22 68.22 20.28
N SER A 114 -27.67 67.17 20.99
CA SER A 114 -29.05 66.65 20.89
C SER A 114 -30.10 67.73 21.19
N LYS A 115 -29.79 68.66 22.10
CA LYS A 115 -30.70 69.72 22.56
C LYS A 115 -30.86 70.90 21.58
N PHE A 116 -30.18 70.86 20.42
CA PHE A 116 -30.08 72.00 19.50
C PHE A 116 -31.08 71.95 18.32
N LEU A 117 -31.81 73.05 18.08
CA LEU A 117 -32.71 73.23 16.93
C LEU A 117 -32.21 74.36 16.01
N ASN A 118 -31.92 74.03 14.73
CA ASN A 118 -31.57 74.85 13.54
C ASN A 118 -30.73 76.16 13.70
N ARG A 119 -31.10 77.10 14.59
CA ARG A 119 -30.32 78.28 14.94
C ARG A 119 -30.67 78.75 16.35
N SER A 120 -29.70 78.73 17.28
CA SER A 120 -29.92 79.19 18.66
C SER A 120 -28.68 79.93 19.18
N GLY A 121 -28.92 81.06 19.85
CA GLY A 121 -27.89 81.81 20.57
C GLY A 121 -27.89 81.42 22.03
N TYR A 122 -26.78 80.88 22.53
CA TYR A 122 -26.62 80.48 23.93
C TYR A 122 -25.77 81.51 24.67
N SER A 123 -26.19 81.87 25.88
CA SER A 123 -25.32 82.62 26.78
C SER A 123 -24.19 81.70 27.26
N ILE A 124 -22.94 82.19 27.31
CA ILE A 124 -21.81 81.36 27.75
C ILE A 124 -22.01 80.90 29.20
N ASP A 125 -22.58 81.76 30.05
CA ASP A 125 -22.82 81.45 31.46
C ASP A 125 -23.95 80.43 31.66
N SER A 126 -24.86 80.28 30.69
CA SER A 126 -25.95 79.28 30.73
C SER A 126 -25.53 77.90 30.23
N LEU A 127 -24.28 77.72 29.78
CA LEU A 127 -23.75 76.41 29.41
C LEU A 127 -23.35 75.62 30.66
N ASP A 128 -23.47 74.30 30.57
CA ASP A 128 -23.11 73.39 31.66
C ASP A 128 -21.59 73.40 31.91
N ASN A 129 -21.19 73.32 33.19
CA ASN A 129 -19.78 73.22 33.59
C ASN A 129 -19.34 71.75 33.63
N TYR A 130 -18.04 71.50 33.45
CA TYR A 130 -17.41 70.21 33.75
C TYR A 130 -16.05 70.46 34.41
N GLU A 131 -15.62 69.56 35.29
CA GLU A 131 -14.38 69.72 36.06
C GLU A 131 -13.20 69.10 35.31
N ASP A 132 -13.32 67.85 34.91
CA ASP A 132 -12.33 67.10 34.13
C ASP A 132 -12.92 66.56 32.81
N GLU A 133 -12.06 66.38 31.82
CA GLU A 133 -12.44 65.73 30.57
C GLU A 133 -13.03 64.33 30.78
N ALA A 134 -12.64 63.60 31.84
CA ALA A 134 -13.25 62.31 32.20
C ALA A 134 -14.76 62.42 32.47
N ASP A 135 -15.24 63.55 33.01
CA ASP A 135 -16.65 63.79 33.36
C ASP A 135 -17.55 63.89 32.13
N ILE A 136 -16.97 64.12 30.95
CA ILE A 136 -17.69 64.17 29.68
C ILE A 136 -18.13 62.77 29.23
N LEU A 137 -17.48 61.71 29.69
CA LEU A 137 -17.72 60.34 29.22
C LEU A 137 -19.18 59.86 29.45
N PRO A 138 -19.78 59.92 30.65
CA PRO A 138 -21.17 59.49 30.87
C PRO A 138 -22.16 60.25 29.96
N ILE A 139 -21.88 61.53 29.71
CA ILE A 139 -22.70 62.40 28.86
C ILE A 139 -22.56 61.97 27.41
N LEU A 140 -21.34 61.70 26.93
CA LEU A 140 -21.09 61.18 25.59
C LEU A 140 -21.82 59.86 25.35
N ILE A 141 -21.82 58.94 26.32
CA ILE A 141 -22.57 57.69 26.18
C ILE A 141 -24.06 57.95 26.07
N LYS A 142 -24.61 58.83 26.91
CA LYS A 142 -26.03 59.19 26.86
C LYS A 142 -26.41 59.76 25.49
N GLU A 143 -25.69 60.79 25.06
CA GLU A 143 -25.90 61.45 23.76
C GLU A 143 -25.73 60.48 22.60
N ASN A 144 -24.75 59.57 22.68
CA ASN A 144 -24.51 58.56 21.67
C ASN A 144 -25.65 57.53 21.56
N LYS A 145 -26.26 57.13 22.68
CA LYS A 145 -27.42 56.23 22.68
C LYS A 145 -28.65 56.89 22.07
N GLU A 146 -28.82 58.19 22.30
CA GLU A 146 -29.95 58.96 21.77
C GLU A 146 -29.80 59.26 20.27
N THR A 147 -28.58 59.42 19.78
CA THR A 147 -28.30 59.88 18.41
C THR A 147 -27.85 58.78 17.43
N ASN A 148 -27.11 57.76 17.89
CA ASN A 148 -26.61 56.69 17.04
C ASN A 148 -27.47 55.43 17.13
N LYS A 149 -27.96 55.00 15.97
CA LYS A 149 -28.74 53.77 15.85
C LYS A 149 -27.81 52.56 15.97
N GLN A 150 -28.24 51.54 16.71
CA GLN A 150 -27.50 50.29 16.87
C GLN A 150 -27.87 49.29 15.76
N ILE A 151 -26.97 48.36 15.50
CA ILE A 151 -27.21 47.20 14.65
C ILE A 151 -27.52 45.98 15.52
N THR A 152 -28.47 45.17 15.11
CA THR A 152 -28.83 43.89 15.74
C THR A 152 -28.15 42.78 14.96
N PHE A 153 -27.33 41.97 15.63
CA PHE A 153 -26.68 40.83 14.97
C PHE A 153 -27.65 39.65 14.87
N LYS A 154 -27.72 38.97 13.73
CA LYS A 154 -28.61 37.82 13.47
C LYS A 154 -27.85 36.68 12.80
N ILE A 155 -28.08 35.44 13.25
CA ILE A 155 -27.37 34.27 12.71
C ILE A 155 -27.95 33.76 11.41
N GLU A 156 -29.28 33.71 11.30
CA GLU A 156 -29.97 33.22 10.11
C GLU A 156 -30.84 34.33 9.51
N PRO A 157 -30.97 34.43 8.18
CA PRO A 157 -31.97 35.27 7.56
C PRO A 157 -33.31 34.51 7.47
N PRO A 158 -34.37 34.93 8.17
CA PRO A 158 -35.71 34.64 7.71
C PRO A 158 -35.96 35.58 6.52
N LEU A 159 -35.46 35.22 5.32
CA LEU A 159 -35.63 35.97 4.06
C LEU A 159 -35.06 37.42 4.02
N GLY A 160 -34.40 37.91 5.09
CA GLY A 160 -33.85 39.27 5.19
C GLY A 160 -32.45 39.45 4.61
N LYS A 161 -32.20 40.61 3.96
CA LYS A 161 -30.85 41.09 3.60
C LYS A 161 -30.35 42.06 4.67
N SER A 162 -29.06 42.01 4.99
CA SER A 162 -28.44 42.99 5.89
C SER A 162 -28.68 44.41 5.40
N ASN A 163 -29.20 45.28 6.25
CA ASN A 163 -29.55 46.67 5.91
C ASN A 163 -28.64 47.68 6.64
N VAL A 164 -27.34 47.34 6.71
CA VAL A 164 -26.28 48.13 7.35
C VAL A 164 -25.41 48.86 6.33
N ILE A 165 -24.66 49.86 6.78
CA ILE A 165 -23.58 50.48 6.00
C ILE A 165 -22.27 49.74 6.29
N LYS A 166 -21.47 49.56 5.24
CA LYS A 166 -20.10 49.05 5.28
C LYS A 166 -19.12 50.20 5.08
N HIS A 167 -18.14 50.33 5.96
CA HIS A 167 -16.98 51.20 5.79
C HIS A 167 -15.71 50.36 5.76
N GLN A 168 -14.82 50.63 4.82
CA GLN A 168 -13.54 49.92 4.67
C GLN A 168 -12.39 50.89 4.85
N GLU A 169 -11.41 50.50 5.63
CA GLU A 169 -10.17 51.24 5.85
C GLU A 169 -8.96 50.30 5.84
N ASN A 170 -7.80 50.82 5.47
CA ASN A 170 -6.54 50.07 5.54
C ASN A 170 -5.96 50.17 6.95
N ILE A 171 -5.49 49.05 7.49
CA ILE A 171 -4.70 49.01 8.73
C ILE A 171 -3.27 48.62 8.36
N GLY A 172 -2.40 49.63 8.37
CA GLY A 172 -1.06 49.49 7.81
C GLY A 172 -1.10 49.14 6.32
N THR A 173 -0.11 48.37 5.86
CA THR A 173 0.04 47.99 4.45
C THR A 173 -0.64 46.66 4.08
N ILE A 174 -0.81 45.76 5.06
CA ILE A 174 -1.18 44.34 4.83
C ILE A 174 -2.58 43.97 5.29
N PHE A 175 -3.23 44.78 6.15
CA PHE A 175 -4.56 44.48 6.67
C PHE A 175 -5.59 45.51 6.23
N GLU A 176 -6.84 45.09 6.24
CA GLU A 176 -8.00 45.96 6.06
C GLU A 176 -9.01 45.70 7.17
N ARG A 177 -9.67 46.76 7.64
CA ARG A 177 -10.81 46.66 8.55
C ARG A 177 -12.08 46.99 7.78
N VAL A 178 -13.06 46.11 7.91
CA VAL A 178 -14.42 46.30 7.45
C VAL A 178 -15.30 46.56 8.66
N THR A 179 -15.95 47.72 8.71
CA THR A 179 -16.85 48.10 9.80
C THR A 179 -18.29 48.13 9.32
N PHE A 180 -19.17 47.40 10.00
CA PHE A 180 -20.61 47.39 9.79
C PHE A 180 -21.31 48.25 10.84
N MET A 181 -22.21 49.13 10.39
CA MET A 181 -22.87 50.15 11.23
C MET A 181 -24.25 50.53 10.71
N ALA A 182 -25.09 51.13 11.54
CA ALA A 182 -26.41 51.61 11.12
C ALA A 182 -26.30 52.86 10.22
N ASN A 183 -27.24 53.03 9.28
CA ASN A 183 -27.31 54.24 8.46
C ASN A 183 -27.92 55.41 9.24
N THR A 184 -27.08 56.37 9.66
CA THR A 184 -27.48 57.58 10.37
C THR A 184 -27.64 58.81 9.46
N SER A 185 -27.64 58.64 8.13
CA SER A 185 -27.74 59.78 7.20
C SER A 185 -29.13 60.42 7.20
N PRO A 186 -29.25 61.75 7.36
CA PRO A 186 -30.55 62.43 7.42
C PRO A 186 -31.38 62.40 6.13
N GLN A 187 -30.78 62.10 4.97
CA GLN A 187 -31.43 62.22 3.65
C GLN A 187 -32.07 60.92 3.12
N LYS A 188 -31.90 59.77 3.80
CA LYS A 188 -32.57 58.51 3.43
C LYS A 188 -33.57 58.11 4.52
N ILE A 189 -34.59 58.95 4.74
CA ILE A 189 -35.81 58.51 5.43
C ILE A 189 -36.65 57.76 4.39
N SER A 190 -36.25 56.52 4.07
CA SER A 190 -37.03 55.65 3.20
C SER A 190 -37.37 54.35 3.94
N LYS A 191 -38.65 54.24 4.31
CA LYS A 191 -39.47 53.03 4.51
C LYS A 191 -39.07 51.92 5.51
N SER A 192 -37.91 51.92 6.18
CA SER A 192 -37.66 50.94 7.25
C SER A 192 -37.76 51.57 8.64
N ASN A 193 -38.82 51.20 9.37
CA ASN A 193 -38.95 51.45 10.79
C ASN A 193 -37.78 50.80 11.56
N GLY A 194 -36.76 51.57 11.86
CA GLY A 194 -36.00 51.49 13.11
C GLY A 194 -34.98 50.37 13.32
N ILE A 195 -35.05 49.23 12.63
CA ILE A 195 -34.21 48.06 12.95
C ILE A 195 -33.14 47.83 11.87
N TYR A 196 -31.87 47.98 12.26
CA TYR A 196 -30.71 47.66 11.42
C TYR A 196 -30.23 46.27 11.81
N GLU A 197 -30.21 45.33 10.89
CA GLU A 197 -29.85 43.94 11.11
C GLU A 197 -28.61 43.60 10.30
N LEU A 198 -27.61 43.03 10.99
CA LEU A 198 -26.42 42.45 10.38
C LEU A 198 -26.54 40.94 10.46
N TYR A 199 -26.68 40.30 9.31
CA TYR A 199 -26.72 38.85 9.22
C TYR A 199 -25.31 38.26 9.15
N CYS A 200 -25.11 37.12 9.82
CA CYS A 200 -23.85 36.39 9.84
C CYS A 200 -23.32 36.06 8.43
N SER A 201 -24.19 35.83 7.45
CA SER A 201 -23.83 35.61 6.06
C SER A 201 -23.16 36.82 5.39
N THR A 202 -23.46 38.04 5.85
CA THR A 202 -22.84 39.28 5.37
C THR A 202 -21.55 39.62 6.13
N LEU A 203 -21.40 39.11 7.36
CA LEU A 203 -20.26 39.43 8.22
C LEU A 203 -18.91 38.99 7.62
N LEU A 204 -18.88 37.80 7.02
CA LEU A 204 -17.69 37.20 6.41
C LEU A 204 -17.78 37.15 4.87
N GLU A 205 -18.52 38.07 4.24
CA GLU A 205 -18.74 38.06 2.77
C GLU A 205 -17.45 38.13 1.94
N ASN A 206 -16.36 38.62 2.52
CA ASN A 206 -15.06 38.71 1.87
C ASN A 206 -14.20 37.44 2.07
N ASP A 207 -14.57 36.54 2.97
CA ASP A 207 -13.83 35.30 3.27
C ASP A 207 -14.58 34.07 2.75
N LYS A 208 -13.85 33.04 2.31
CA LYS A 208 -14.43 31.75 1.90
C LYS A 208 -14.83 30.86 3.08
N SER A 209 -14.37 31.19 4.29
CA SER A 209 -14.69 30.46 5.51
C SER A 209 -16.02 30.89 6.10
N SER A 210 -16.68 29.93 6.76
CA SER A 210 -17.86 30.19 7.56
C SER A 210 -17.48 30.32 9.04
N ILE A 211 -18.33 31.02 9.79
CA ILE A 211 -18.32 30.98 11.24
C ILE A 211 -19.46 30.07 11.68
N ASP A 212 -19.17 29.12 12.57
CA ASP A 212 -20.17 28.17 13.02
C ASP A 212 -21.21 28.87 13.91
N LYS A 213 -22.47 28.45 13.75
CA LYS A 213 -23.61 29.08 14.45
C LYS A 213 -23.45 29.01 15.97
N GLN A 214 -22.77 27.98 16.50
CA GLN A 214 -22.59 27.81 17.93
C GLN A 214 -21.67 28.88 18.51
N THR A 215 -20.54 29.18 17.85
CA THR A 215 -19.60 30.23 18.27
C THR A 215 -20.27 31.61 18.34
N VAL A 216 -21.16 31.91 17.39
CA VAL A 216 -21.86 33.20 17.38
C VAL A 216 -23.24 33.21 18.04
N SER A 217 -23.72 32.05 18.51
CA SER A 217 -25.06 31.85 19.11
C SER A 217 -25.36 32.86 20.22
N GLN A 218 -24.36 33.09 21.07
CA GLN A 218 -24.47 34.02 22.19
C GLN A 218 -24.70 35.46 21.76
N TYR A 219 -24.23 35.89 20.58
CA TYR A 219 -24.41 37.26 20.08
C TYR A 219 -25.70 37.45 19.29
N ASN A 220 -26.47 36.38 19.04
CA ASN A 220 -27.71 36.45 18.28
C ASN A 220 -28.72 37.39 18.96
N SER A 221 -29.33 38.27 18.17
CA SER A 221 -30.26 39.32 18.61
C SER A 221 -29.68 40.33 19.62
N GLN A 222 -28.36 40.35 19.85
CA GLN A 222 -27.71 41.41 20.61
C GLN A 222 -27.53 42.66 19.73
N THR A 223 -27.55 43.83 20.36
CA THR A 223 -27.34 45.11 19.69
C THR A 223 -25.91 45.63 19.90
N PHE A 224 -25.33 46.18 18.84
CA PHE A 224 -23.97 46.68 18.80
C PHE A 224 -23.94 48.07 18.16
N ASN A 225 -23.01 48.92 18.60
CA ASN A 225 -22.72 50.20 17.95
C ASN A 225 -22.05 49.98 16.59
N ALA A 226 -21.18 48.98 16.51
CA ALA A 226 -20.52 48.55 15.29
C ALA A 226 -20.08 47.09 15.42
N VAL A 227 -19.89 46.42 14.28
CA VAL A 227 -19.18 45.15 14.21
C VAL A 227 -18.04 45.31 13.21
N CYS A 228 -16.81 45.06 13.65
CA CYS A 228 -15.61 45.18 12.82
C CYS A 228 -15.08 43.80 12.48
N VAL A 229 -14.64 43.61 11.24
CA VAL A 229 -13.93 42.41 10.79
C VAL A 229 -12.60 42.80 10.18
N TYR A 230 -11.53 42.16 10.65
CA TYR A 230 -10.17 42.42 10.23
C TYR A 230 -9.71 41.34 9.26
N TYR A 231 -9.26 41.75 8.07
CA TYR A 231 -8.86 40.85 6.99
C TYR A 231 -7.39 41.06 6.61
N HIS A 232 -6.74 39.98 6.18
CA HIS A 232 -5.54 40.05 5.36
C HIS A 232 -5.91 40.53 3.95
N LYS A 233 -5.37 41.67 3.53
CA LYS A 233 -5.84 42.42 2.35
C LYS A 233 -5.74 41.64 1.04
N THR A 234 -4.65 40.89 0.84
CA THR A 234 -4.34 40.19 -0.42
C THR A 234 -5.17 38.92 -0.60
N GLU A 235 -5.29 38.10 0.45
CA GLU A 235 -5.97 36.80 0.36
C GLU A 235 -7.38 36.81 0.94
N LYS A 236 -7.82 37.96 1.46
CA LYS A 236 -9.15 38.16 2.07
C LYS A 236 -9.49 37.16 3.17
N ILE A 237 -8.48 36.80 3.96
CA ILE A 237 -8.63 35.92 5.14
C ILE A 237 -9.03 36.81 6.32
N ALA A 238 -10.23 36.62 6.87
CA ALA A 238 -10.68 37.19 8.13
C ALA A 238 -9.90 36.58 9.28
N LEU A 239 -9.39 37.42 10.19
CA LEU A 239 -8.50 37.03 11.28
C LEU A 239 -9.13 37.30 12.65
N LEU A 240 -9.87 38.40 12.79
CA LEU A 240 -10.45 38.88 14.03
C LEU A 240 -11.81 39.53 13.75
N ILE A 241 -12.78 39.30 14.64
CA ILE A 241 -14.08 39.97 14.66
C ILE A 241 -14.22 40.67 16.01
N GLU A 242 -14.68 41.92 15.97
CA GLU A 242 -14.89 42.77 17.12
C GLU A 242 -16.36 43.21 17.16
N PHE A 243 -17.05 42.83 18.24
CA PHE A 243 -18.40 43.27 18.54
C PHE A 243 -18.34 44.43 19.53
N VAL A 244 -18.69 45.63 19.07
CA VAL A 244 -18.55 46.86 19.85
C VAL A 244 -19.89 47.24 20.48
N ALA A 245 -20.01 47.07 21.80
CA ALA A 245 -21.22 47.44 22.56
C ALA A 245 -20.87 48.41 23.70
N ASN A 246 -21.04 49.72 23.48
CA ASN A 246 -20.73 50.79 24.44
C ASN A 246 -19.32 50.64 25.08
N TYR A 247 -19.23 49.98 26.24
CA TYR A 247 -17.99 49.76 27.02
C TYR A 247 -17.45 48.33 26.94
N VAL A 248 -18.24 47.39 26.41
CA VAL A 248 -17.88 45.97 26.34
C VAL A 248 -17.48 45.66 24.91
N LEU A 249 -16.24 45.20 24.77
CA LEU A 249 -15.67 44.74 23.53
C LEU A 249 -15.60 43.22 23.62
N LYS A 250 -16.28 42.53 22.70
CA LYS A 250 -16.24 41.07 22.60
C LYS A 250 -15.48 40.69 21.33
N LEU A 251 -14.48 39.83 21.47
CA LEU A 251 -13.58 39.46 20.39
C LEU A 251 -13.75 37.99 20.03
N LEU A 252 -13.84 37.72 18.73
CA LEU A 252 -13.67 36.39 18.19
C LEU A 252 -12.43 36.40 17.32
N ARG A 253 -11.45 35.56 17.66
CA ARG A 253 -10.27 35.37 16.84
C ARG A 253 -10.36 34.08 16.04
N ARG A 254 -9.70 34.06 14.90
CA ARG A 254 -9.53 32.86 14.11
C ARG A 254 -8.37 32.04 14.65
N LYS A 255 -8.59 30.75 14.91
CA LYS A 255 -7.59 29.80 15.39
C LYS A 255 -7.58 28.57 14.51
N LYS A 256 -6.39 28.05 14.19
CA LYS A 256 -6.27 26.77 13.48
C LYS A 256 -6.82 25.62 14.34
N SER A 257 -7.59 24.72 13.75
CA SER A 257 -8.21 23.58 14.44
C SER A 257 -8.45 22.46 13.44
N ASN A 258 -7.85 21.29 13.67
CA ASN A 258 -8.02 20.10 12.83
C ASN A 258 -7.85 20.37 11.33
N GLY A 259 -6.76 21.03 10.93
CA GLY A 259 -6.45 21.34 9.52
C GLY A 259 -7.25 22.48 8.91
N ASP A 260 -8.40 22.80 9.50
CA ASP A 260 -9.20 23.96 9.17
C ASP A 260 -8.94 25.09 10.18
N SER A 261 -9.74 26.14 10.09
CA SER A 261 -9.74 27.24 11.05
C SER A 261 -11.11 27.35 11.70
N LYS A 262 -11.15 27.54 13.01
CA LYS A 262 -12.36 27.84 13.76
C LYS A 262 -12.29 29.23 14.37
N TRP A 263 -13.44 29.74 14.78
CA TRP A 263 -13.53 30.95 15.56
C TRP A 263 -13.56 30.57 17.04
N VAL A 264 -12.83 31.32 17.86
CA VAL A 264 -12.82 31.14 19.31
C VAL A 264 -13.01 32.48 19.98
N GLU A 265 -13.81 32.48 21.06
CA GLU A 265 -13.90 33.66 21.92
C GLU A 265 -12.54 33.92 22.53
N ASP A 266 -12.19 35.20 22.52
CA ASP A 266 -10.90 35.67 22.98
C ASP A 266 -11.12 36.39 24.30
N ASN A 267 -10.70 35.76 25.40
CA ASN A 267 -10.86 36.26 26.78
C ASN A 267 -9.87 37.38 27.11
N LEU A 268 -9.48 38.13 26.10
CA LEU A 268 -8.63 39.28 26.24
C LEU A 268 -9.36 40.31 27.11
N ASN A 269 -8.92 40.47 28.37
CA ASN A 269 -9.13 41.68 29.17
C ASN A 269 -8.34 42.82 28.51
N ILE A 270 -8.69 43.16 27.28
CA ILE A 270 -8.14 44.28 26.54
C ILE A 270 -9.13 45.39 26.69
N PRO A 271 -8.82 46.43 27.50
CA PRO A 271 -9.57 47.66 27.40
C PRO A 271 -9.45 48.19 25.96
N TYR A 272 -8.25 48.28 25.36
CA TYR A 272 -8.06 48.89 24.03
C TYR A 272 -6.73 48.47 23.35
N LEU A 273 -6.74 48.03 22.08
CA LEU A 273 -5.52 47.91 21.24
C LEU A 273 -5.19 49.26 20.59
N CYS A 274 -3.92 49.69 20.56
CA CYS A 274 -3.49 50.75 19.64
C CYS A 274 -3.31 50.17 18.22
N ASN A 275 -3.26 51.01 17.18
CA ASN A 275 -3.16 50.52 15.79
C ASN A 275 -1.92 49.63 15.59
N ASP A 276 -0.82 49.91 16.29
CA ASP A 276 0.41 49.13 16.20
C ASP A 276 0.26 47.75 16.87
N ASP A 277 -0.32 47.71 18.08
CA ASP A 277 -0.53 46.46 18.80
C ASP A 277 -1.57 45.57 18.13
N LEU A 278 -2.62 46.16 17.57
CA LEU A 278 -3.60 45.46 16.74
C LEU A 278 -2.93 44.87 15.50
N THR A 279 -2.08 45.65 14.81
CA THR A 279 -1.36 45.17 13.62
C THR A 279 -0.48 43.98 13.98
N LYS A 280 0.28 44.05 15.08
CA LYS A 280 1.09 42.93 15.57
C LYS A 280 0.23 41.72 15.92
N TYR A 281 -0.92 41.94 16.55
CA TYR A 281 -1.81 40.86 16.91
C TYR A 281 -2.35 40.12 15.67
N LEU A 282 -2.81 40.86 14.66
CA LEU A 282 -3.25 40.30 13.38
C LEU A 282 -2.12 39.54 12.65
N LYS A 283 -0.87 40.01 12.76
CA LYS A 283 0.31 39.32 12.22
C LYS A 283 0.52 37.94 12.88
N ILE A 284 0.36 37.83 14.19
CA ILE A 284 0.48 36.56 14.92
C ILE A 284 -0.61 35.57 14.49
N ILE A 285 -1.86 36.03 14.40
CA ILE A 285 -2.98 35.17 13.93
C ILE A 285 -2.70 34.66 12.52
N LEU A 286 -2.32 35.56 11.60
CA LEU A 286 -1.99 35.20 10.21
C LEU A 286 -0.84 34.19 10.15
N PHE A 287 0.21 34.41 10.95
CA PHE A 287 1.37 33.52 11.03
C PHE A 287 0.96 32.10 11.44
N CYS A 288 0.15 31.94 12.49
CA CYS A 288 -0.29 30.62 12.96
C CYS A 288 -1.21 29.92 11.95
N LEU A 289 -2.01 30.66 11.19
CA LEU A 289 -2.92 30.08 10.19
C LEU A 289 -2.17 29.56 8.96
N LYS A 290 -1.16 30.31 8.49
CA LYS A 290 -0.45 30.04 7.23
C LYS A 290 0.75 29.11 7.36
N ASN A 291 1.46 29.18 8.47
CA ASN A 291 2.71 28.43 8.61
C ASN A 291 2.46 27.02 9.14
N LYS A 292 3.32 26.10 8.70
CA LYS A 292 3.32 24.69 9.08
C LYS A 292 4.74 24.15 9.06
N ILE A 293 5.02 23.15 9.88
CA ILE A 293 6.29 22.44 9.87
C ILE A 293 6.11 21.16 9.05
N ILE A 294 6.92 20.97 8.02
CA ILE A 294 6.88 19.76 7.19
C ILE A 294 7.96 18.81 7.68
N ILE A 295 7.57 17.60 8.10
CA ILE A 295 8.49 16.56 8.57
C ILE A 295 8.52 15.41 7.57
N ARG A 296 9.72 15.15 7.04
CA ARG A 296 9.99 14.04 6.13
C ARG A 296 10.36 12.81 6.93
N LEU A 297 9.40 11.91 7.11
CA LEU A 297 9.61 10.70 7.88
C LEU A 297 10.64 9.78 7.22
N ASP A 298 10.80 9.81 5.90
CA ASP A 298 11.77 8.99 5.16
C ASP A 298 13.22 9.48 5.25
N LYS A 299 13.47 10.66 5.83
CA LYS A 299 14.80 11.28 5.84
C LYS A 299 15.56 10.96 7.12
N GLN A 300 16.75 10.39 6.92
CA GLN A 300 17.72 10.08 7.99
C GLN A 300 18.92 11.03 8.01
N GLY A 301 18.96 11.94 7.03
CA GLY A 301 19.93 13.01 6.91
C GLY A 301 19.23 14.33 6.64
N GLU A 302 20.01 15.39 6.57
CA GLU A 302 19.52 16.77 6.50
C GLU A 302 18.60 17.04 5.29
N TYR A 303 17.53 17.84 5.49
CA TYR A 303 16.60 18.25 4.43
C TYR A 303 16.01 19.66 4.62
N THR A 304 15.48 20.24 3.53
CA THR A 304 15.18 21.68 3.38
C THR A 304 13.71 22.04 3.12
N GLU A 305 12.78 21.07 3.06
CA GLU A 305 11.38 21.28 2.62
C GLU A 305 10.48 22.01 3.64
N ASN A 306 11.06 22.73 4.59
CA ASN A 306 10.32 23.34 5.70
C ASN A 306 9.65 24.65 5.25
N GLN A 307 8.34 24.64 5.09
CA GLN A 307 7.56 25.82 4.70
C GLN A 307 7.20 26.71 5.90
N VAL A 308 8.20 27.35 6.52
CA VAL A 308 7.95 28.52 7.36
C VAL A 308 8.55 29.75 6.68
N VAL A 309 7.72 30.38 5.86
CA VAL A 309 8.04 31.64 5.19
C VAL A 309 7.52 32.76 6.09
N ASP A 310 8.34 33.79 6.32
CA ASP A 310 7.90 35.01 7.00
C ASP A 310 6.83 35.70 6.13
N THR A 311 5.60 35.21 6.29
CA THR A 311 4.39 35.64 5.58
C THR A 311 3.91 37.01 6.07
N VAL A 312 4.62 37.60 7.04
CA VAL A 312 4.25 38.81 7.75
C VAL A 312 5.04 40.03 7.25
N ASN A 313 6.25 39.84 6.72
CA ASN A 313 7.16 40.95 6.42
C ASN A 313 7.46 41.22 4.95
N ASN A 314 6.85 40.51 3.97
CA ASN A 314 6.84 40.79 2.50
C ASN A 314 7.80 41.90 2.02
N ASN A 315 9.09 41.70 2.22
CA ASN A 315 10.15 42.41 1.54
C ASN A 315 10.86 41.34 0.73
N ASP A 316 11.03 41.60 -0.55
CA ASP A 316 11.70 40.79 -1.56
C ASP A 316 13.19 40.54 -1.25
N GLN A 317 13.52 40.06 -0.06
CA GLN A 317 14.79 39.42 0.20
C GLN A 317 14.61 37.95 -0.16
N SER A 318 15.36 37.54 -1.20
CA SER A 318 15.50 36.15 -1.64
C SER A 318 15.56 35.21 -0.44
N PRO A 319 15.03 33.97 -0.52
CA PRO A 319 15.06 33.03 0.59
C PRO A 319 16.50 32.86 1.09
N GLU A 320 16.84 33.52 2.20
CA GLU A 320 18.11 33.32 2.86
C GLU A 320 18.18 31.83 3.25
N LYS A 321 19.13 31.13 2.63
CA LYS A 321 19.59 29.76 2.89
C LYS A 321 18.55 28.86 3.54
N ASN A 322 17.85 28.08 2.69
CA ASN A 322 16.95 26.98 3.04
C ASN A 322 17.16 26.43 4.46
N LYS A 323 16.22 26.75 5.36
CA LYS A 323 16.21 26.39 6.78
C LYS A 323 16.09 24.87 6.95
N LYS A 324 17.16 24.22 7.41
CA LYS A 324 17.29 22.76 7.39
C LYS A 324 16.82 22.11 8.69
N ILE A 325 16.24 20.92 8.58
CA ILE A 325 16.08 19.99 9.72
C ILE A 325 17.16 18.93 9.58
N ILE A 326 17.86 18.65 10.69
CA ILE A 326 18.92 17.64 10.76
C ILE A 326 18.40 16.49 11.63
N PRO A 327 17.98 15.37 11.02
CA PRO A 327 17.74 14.14 11.76
C PRO A 327 19.03 13.67 12.41
N THR A 328 18.98 13.38 13.71
CA THR A 328 20.11 12.82 14.45
C THR A 328 19.78 11.40 14.86
N LYS A 329 20.73 10.48 14.69
CA LYS A 329 20.59 9.11 15.17
C LYS A 329 20.54 9.16 16.71
N SER A 330 19.39 8.86 17.30
CA SER A 330 19.21 8.90 18.74
C SER A 330 19.77 7.62 19.35
N CYS A 331 20.88 7.71 20.08
CA CYS A 331 21.53 6.55 20.70
C CYS A 331 21.78 6.68 22.21
N THR A 332 21.48 7.80 22.88
CA THR A 332 22.04 8.00 24.23
C THR A 332 21.06 8.40 25.33
N THR A 333 19.98 9.13 25.08
CA THR A 333 19.06 9.54 26.17
C THR A 333 17.67 9.89 25.61
N HIS A 334 16.74 8.92 25.61
CA HIS A 334 15.36 9.04 25.12
C HIS A 334 15.21 9.47 23.63
N PRO A 335 14.63 8.63 22.76
CA PRO A 335 13.79 7.46 23.01
C PRO A 335 14.61 6.18 23.23
N LYS A 336 13.95 5.15 23.75
CA LYS A 336 14.56 3.86 24.13
C LYS A 336 15.08 3.11 22.89
N LYS A 337 16.27 2.51 23.01
CA LYS A 337 16.83 1.60 21.99
C LYS A 337 16.05 0.28 22.03
N TYR A 338 15.45 -0.10 20.91
CA TYR A 338 14.84 -1.41 20.73
C TYR A 338 15.77 -2.28 19.88
N ASN A 339 16.05 -3.50 20.33
CA ASN A 339 16.96 -4.39 19.61
C ASN A 339 16.44 -4.66 18.18
N GLY A 340 17.28 -4.45 17.16
CA GLY A 340 16.90 -4.58 15.75
C GLY A 340 16.23 -3.33 15.16
N TYR A 341 16.09 -2.24 15.91
CA TYR A 341 15.48 -1.01 15.41
C TYR A 341 16.37 0.20 15.71
N VAL A 342 16.39 1.13 14.76
CA VAL A 342 17.08 2.41 14.90
C VAL A 342 16.05 3.54 14.92
N CYS A 343 16.31 4.54 15.75
CA CYS A 343 15.47 5.72 15.87
C CYS A 343 16.23 6.96 15.41
N TYR A 344 15.56 7.79 14.61
CA TYR A 344 16.03 9.11 14.21
C TYR A 344 15.19 10.19 14.87
N ASN A 345 15.85 11.17 15.48
CA ASN A 345 15.25 12.33 16.11
C ASN A 345 15.26 13.51 15.14
N HIS A 346 14.08 13.99 14.78
CA HIS A 346 13.86 15.27 14.14
C HIS A 346 13.70 16.33 15.23
N ASN A 347 14.81 17.01 15.53
CA ASN A 347 14.88 17.96 16.63
C ASN A 347 14.13 19.26 16.29
N LEU A 348 12.86 19.36 16.71
CA LEU A 348 12.01 20.53 16.47
C LEU A 348 12.47 21.73 17.30
N LYS A 349 13.09 21.49 18.47
CA LYS A 349 13.65 22.56 19.29
C LYS A 349 14.84 23.24 18.59
N ASP A 350 15.79 22.46 18.09
CA ASP A 350 16.94 23.01 17.34
C ASP A 350 16.47 23.72 16.07
N TYR A 351 15.45 23.18 15.39
CA TYR A 351 14.81 23.88 14.28
C TYR A 351 14.19 25.19 14.74
N TYR A 352 13.49 25.23 15.88
CA TYR A 352 12.92 26.45 16.45
C TYR A 352 14.00 27.48 16.78
N ASP A 353 14.99 27.13 17.60
CA ASP A 353 16.06 28.01 18.06
C ASP A 353 16.77 28.67 16.84
N LYS A 354 17.07 27.89 15.80
CA LYS A 354 17.78 28.40 14.61
C LYS A 354 16.91 29.21 13.66
N ASN A 355 15.62 28.85 13.51
CA ASN A 355 14.84 29.29 12.35
C ASN A 355 13.60 30.10 12.70
N LEU A 356 13.07 29.95 13.92
CA LEU A 356 11.80 30.51 14.36
C LEU A 356 11.97 31.45 15.54
N GLU A 357 12.96 31.25 16.42
CA GLU A 357 13.16 32.05 17.63
C GLU A 357 13.25 33.55 17.32
N ASN A 358 13.98 33.96 16.29
CA ASN A 358 14.06 35.37 15.90
C ASN A 358 12.73 35.92 15.37
N ILE A 359 11.91 35.11 14.69
CA ILE A 359 10.63 35.54 14.13
C ILE A 359 9.59 35.61 15.24
N VAL A 360 9.47 34.55 16.02
CA VAL A 360 8.57 34.43 17.17
C VAL A 360 8.95 35.45 18.25
N GLY A 361 10.23 35.56 18.58
CA GLY A 361 10.75 36.56 19.51
C GLY A 361 10.48 37.99 19.06
N LYS A 362 10.58 38.31 17.76
CA LYS A 362 10.15 39.64 17.24
C LYS A 362 8.64 39.86 17.39
N LEU A 363 7.84 38.83 17.18
CA LEU A 363 6.38 38.89 17.34
C LEU A 363 5.98 39.02 18.82
N GLU A 364 6.66 38.30 19.72
CA GLU A 364 6.40 38.28 21.16
C GLU A 364 6.92 39.54 21.86
N SER A 365 8.20 39.90 21.67
CA SER A 365 8.84 41.09 22.30
C SER A 365 8.20 42.41 21.87
N SER A 366 7.55 42.43 20.71
CA SER A 366 6.83 43.60 20.25
C SER A 366 5.39 43.65 20.76
N SER A 367 4.88 42.57 21.38
CA SER A 367 3.51 42.47 21.89
C SER A 367 3.46 42.57 23.41
N THR A 368 2.42 43.22 23.94
CA THR A 368 2.12 43.26 25.38
C THR A 368 1.29 42.05 25.84
N PHE A 369 1.11 41.06 24.98
CA PHE A 369 0.14 39.99 25.15
C PHE A 369 0.81 38.62 25.16
N ASN A 370 0.33 37.72 26.02
CA ASN A 370 0.79 36.34 26.04
C ASN A 370 -0.04 35.51 25.05
N PHE A 371 0.58 35.09 23.94
CA PHE A 371 -0.07 34.27 22.91
C PHE A 371 0.57 32.90 22.82
N ASP A 372 -0.25 31.86 22.92
CA ASP A 372 0.19 30.54 22.52
C ASP A 372 0.27 30.43 20.99
N ILE A 373 1.48 30.37 20.46
CA ILE A 373 1.74 30.06 19.06
C ILE A 373 1.72 28.54 18.90
N TYR A 374 0.94 28.04 17.95
CA TYR A 374 0.91 26.61 17.59
C TYR A 374 1.07 26.48 16.08
N LEU A 375 2.02 25.66 15.63
CA LEU A 375 2.27 25.38 14.22
C LEU A 375 1.80 23.97 13.88
N GLU A 376 0.99 23.82 12.81
CA GLU A 376 0.59 22.49 12.32
C GLU A 376 1.83 21.72 11.85
N ILE A 377 1.97 20.46 12.27
CA ILE A 377 2.96 19.53 11.74
C ILE A 377 2.32 18.72 10.61
N VAL A 378 2.99 18.67 9.47
CA VAL A 378 2.60 17.87 8.32
C VAL A 378 3.66 16.81 8.07
N PHE A 379 3.27 15.55 8.13
CA PHE A 379 4.16 14.43 7.84
C PHE A 379 4.14 14.05 6.37
N MET A 380 5.31 13.75 5.83
CA MET A 380 5.49 13.34 4.46
C MET A 380 6.40 12.12 4.35
N ILE A 381 6.05 11.22 3.45
CA ILE A 381 6.91 10.11 3.00
C ILE A 381 6.93 10.18 1.49
N PHE A 382 8.12 10.23 0.89
CA PHE A 382 8.26 10.23 -0.57
C PHE A 382 7.39 11.27 -1.29
N ASN A 383 7.42 12.53 -0.84
CA ASN A 383 6.58 13.63 -1.35
C ASN A 383 5.06 13.43 -1.21
N LYS A 384 4.59 12.39 -0.50
CA LYS A 384 3.17 12.16 -0.20
C LYS A 384 2.86 12.60 1.21
N LYS A 385 1.82 13.42 1.38
CA LYS A 385 1.30 13.82 2.69
C LYS A 385 0.64 12.63 3.36
N ILE A 386 1.05 12.32 4.58
CA ILE A 386 0.46 11.28 5.41
C ILE A 386 -0.59 11.91 6.32
N SER A 387 -1.80 11.34 6.33
CA SER A 387 -2.85 11.72 7.28
C SER A 387 -2.69 10.92 8.56
N ILE A 388 -2.73 11.58 9.71
CA ILE A 388 -2.78 10.91 11.02
C ILE A 388 -4.24 10.73 11.40
N CYS A 389 -4.60 9.57 11.94
CA CYS A 389 -5.97 9.24 12.31
C CYS A 389 -6.05 8.68 13.75
N SER A 390 -7.04 9.12 14.52
CA SER A 390 -7.42 8.57 15.83
C SER A 390 -8.87 8.11 15.78
N SER A 391 -9.12 6.83 16.08
CA SER A 391 -10.47 6.23 16.08
C SER A 391 -11.30 6.60 14.84
N SER A 392 -10.71 6.44 13.65
CA SER A 392 -11.32 6.74 12.33
C SER A 392 -11.54 8.21 11.98
N HIS A 393 -11.09 9.15 12.81
CA HIS A 393 -11.13 10.58 12.51
C HIS A 393 -9.73 11.12 12.24
N LYS A 394 -9.59 12.04 11.27
CA LYS A 394 -8.31 12.67 10.96
C LYS A 394 -7.87 13.58 12.12
N GLU A 395 -6.70 13.30 12.65
CA GLU A 395 -6.03 14.03 13.71
C GLU A 395 -4.95 14.94 13.11
N TYR A 396 -4.84 16.16 13.63
CA TYR A 396 -3.83 17.12 13.20
C TYR A 396 -2.94 17.43 14.40
N LEU A 397 -1.64 17.27 14.21
CA LEU A 397 -0.65 17.46 15.27
C LEU A 397 -0.11 18.88 15.20
N PHE A 398 0.12 19.47 16.38
CA PHE A 398 0.58 20.85 16.49
C PHE A 398 1.83 20.90 17.37
N TYR A 399 2.82 21.68 16.93
CA TYR A 399 4.00 22.02 17.70
C TYR A 399 3.76 23.35 18.43
N LYS A 400 4.09 23.42 19.72
CA LYS A 400 4.11 24.68 20.48
C LYS A 400 5.56 25.19 20.52
N PRO A 401 5.92 26.22 19.74
CA PRO A 401 7.27 26.77 19.78
C PRO A 401 7.54 27.44 21.12
N GLY A 402 8.68 27.17 21.75
CA GLY A 402 9.08 27.83 23.00
C GLY A 402 10.26 27.16 23.72
N PRO A 403 10.75 27.75 24.83
CA PRO A 403 11.90 27.26 25.59
C PRO A 403 11.62 26.01 26.44
N GLY A 404 10.44 25.38 26.27
CA GLY A 404 10.01 24.21 27.02
C GLY A 404 10.89 22.96 26.77
N PRO A 405 10.71 21.91 27.61
CA PRO A 405 11.56 20.73 27.55
C PRO A 405 11.42 19.99 26.20
N PRO A 406 12.44 19.20 25.80
CA PRO A 406 12.57 18.52 24.50
C PRO A 406 11.52 17.43 24.18
N GLY A 407 10.37 17.42 24.87
CA GLY A 407 9.30 16.43 24.74
C GLY A 407 8.51 16.50 23.42
N ASP A 408 8.73 17.53 22.61
CA ASP A 408 7.96 17.79 21.39
C ASP A 408 8.73 17.40 20.12
N ASN A 409 9.83 16.66 20.23
CA ASN A 409 10.55 16.17 19.07
C ASN A 409 9.76 15.08 18.33
N VAL A 410 10.06 14.93 17.04
CA VAL A 410 9.51 13.85 16.21
C VAL A 410 10.55 12.74 16.10
N TYR A 411 10.17 11.54 16.52
CA TYR A 411 11.03 10.37 16.45
C TYR A 411 10.49 9.37 15.44
N VAL A 412 11.37 8.85 14.59
CA VAL A 412 11.00 7.93 13.52
C VAL A 412 11.83 6.66 13.61
N TYR A 413 11.14 5.52 13.65
CA TYR A 413 11.75 4.21 13.79
C TYR A 413 11.92 3.53 12.43
N PHE A 414 13.07 2.90 12.23
CA PHE A 414 13.45 2.13 11.05
C PHE A 414 14.10 0.82 11.48
N TYR A 415 14.34 -0.07 10.52
CA TYR A 415 15.18 -1.24 10.78
C TYR A 415 16.63 -0.85 11.08
N GLU A 416 17.20 -1.46 12.11
CA GLU A 416 18.63 -1.35 12.35
C GLU A 416 19.38 -2.09 11.23
N LYS A 417 20.38 -1.43 10.64
CA LYS A 417 21.20 -2.04 9.58
C LYS A 417 21.81 -3.35 10.05
N SER A 418 21.83 -4.37 9.19
CA SER A 418 22.73 -5.50 9.42
C SER A 418 24.16 -5.12 9.03
N GLU A 419 25.13 -5.78 9.63
CA GLU A 419 26.58 -5.55 9.39
C GLU A 419 27.03 -5.80 7.94
N GLN A 420 26.13 -6.21 7.03
CA GLN A 420 26.46 -6.74 5.71
C GLN A 420 25.82 -5.98 4.53
N ASP A 421 24.92 -5.02 4.80
CA ASP A 421 24.39 -4.10 3.78
C ASP A 421 24.67 -2.66 4.21
N ASP A 422 25.45 -1.94 3.41
CA ASP A 422 25.83 -0.56 3.68
C ASP A 422 24.61 0.39 3.57
N ARG A 423 23.53 -0.03 2.90
CA ARG A 423 22.37 0.82 2.66
C ARG A 423 21.46 0.88 3.89
N PRO A 424 21.18 2.09 4.42
CA PRO A 424 20.13 2.24 5.41
C PRO A 424 18.78 1.86 4.85
N ASP A 425 17.99 1.15 5.65
CA ASP A 425 16.57 1.01 5.39
C ASP A 425 15.92 2.40 5.41
N THR A 426 15.10 2.73 4.41
CA THR A 426 14.54 4.07 4.26
C THR A 426 13.03 4.11 4.52
N VAL A 427 12.45 3.01 5.00
CA VAL A 427 11.01 2.84 5.22
C VAL A 427 10.67 3.08 6.69
N PRO A 428 9.99 4.19 7.03
CA PRO A 428 9.49 4.41 8.38
C PRO A 428 8.56 3.31 8.87
N LEU A 429 8.75 2.84 10.08
CA LEU A 429 7.89 1.83 10.69
C LEU A 429 6.87 2.43 11.63
N MET A 430 7.32 3.43 12.37
CA MET A 430 6.55 4.04 13.43
C MET A 430 7.08 5.45 13.72
N LEU A 431 6.17 6.32 14.12
CA LEU A 431 6.41 7.71 14.48
C LEU A 431 6.03 7.87 15.95
N GLU A 432 6.87 8.53 16.74
CA GLU A 432 6.53 9.02 18.08
C GLU A 432 6.53 10.56 18.06
N PHE A 433 5.45 11.14 18.57
CA PHE A 433 5.31 12.58 18.76
C PHE A 433 4.41 12.84 19.97
N ASP A 434 4.82 13.74 20.87
CA ASP A 434 4.11 14.07 22.11
C ASP A 434 3.68 12.81 22.89
N LYS A 435 4.64 11.89 23.11
CA LYS A 435 4.45 10.60 23.80
C LYS A 435 3.41 9.65 23.20
N ASN A 436 2.91 9.96 22.00
CA ASN A 436 1.97 9.13 21.26
C ASN A 436 2.69 8.45 20.09
N PHE A 437 2.35 7.19 19.84
CA PHE A 437 2.91 6.41 18.74
C PHE A 437 1.89 6.28 17.61
N TYR A 438 2.39 6.33 16.37
CA TYR A 438 1.61 6.26 15.15
C TYR A 438 2.29 5.31 14.18
N GLY A 439 1.51 4.49 13.49
CA GLY A 439 2.01 3.56 12.48
C GLY A 439 1.02 3.38 11.34
N PRO A 440 1.43 2.76 10.23
CA PRO A 440 0.54 2.52 9.10
C PRO A 440 -0.62 1.60 9.51
N TYR A 441 -1.86 1.97 9.16
CA TYR A 441 -3.03 1.15 9.49
C TYR A 441 -2.99 -0.21 8.75
N LYS A 442 -2.64 -0.18 7.46
CA LYS A 442 -2.45 -1.32 6.58
C LYS A 442 -1.33 -1.05 5.57
N LYS A 443 -0.77 -2.12 5.00
CA LYS A 443 0.32 -2.03 4.01
C LYS A 443 -0.11 -1.27 2.74
N GLU A 444 -1.37 -1.40 2.32
CA GLU A 444 -1.92 -0.81 1.10
C GLU A 444 -2.14 0.70 1.23
N ASP A 445 -2.36 1.18 2.47
CA ASP A 445 -2.65 2.57 2.80
C ASP A 445 -1.45 3.30 3.42
N TYR A 446 -0.27 2.68 3.37
CA TYR A 446 0.97 3.18 3.96
C TYR A 446 1.32 4.63 3.57
N PHE A 447 1.06 5.03 2.32
CA PHE A 447 1.30 6.40 1.82
C PHE A 447 0.09 7.34 1.97
N LYS A 448 -0.97 6.92 2.65
CA LYS A 448 -2.22 7.69 2.81
C LYS A 448 -2.49 8.03 4.27
N GLU A 449 -2.53 7.01 5.13
CA GLU A 449 -3.02 7.15 6.50
C GLU A 449 -2.25 6.29 7.51
N TRP A 450 -1.94 6.92 8.64
CA TRP A 450 -1.30 6.31 9.79
C TRP A 450 -2.20 6.50 11.00
N SER A 451 -2.40 5.45 11.79
CA SER A 451 -3.28 5.45 12.95
C SER A 451 -2.50 5.51 14.25
N LYS A 452 -3.07 6.21 15.24
CA LYS A 452 -2.59 6.18 16.62
C LYS A 452 -2.62 4.75 17.17
N ILE A 453 -1.51 4.33 17.77
CA ILE A 453 -1.36 3.02 18.42
C ILE A 453 -1.92 3.14 19.84
N ASP A 454 -2.90 2.31 20.14
CA ASP A 454 -3.67 2.37 21.38
C ASP A 454 -2.92 1.67 22.52
N ASN A 455 -2.13 2.42 23.29
CA ASN A 455 -1.35 1.92 24.42
C ASN A 455 -2.20 1.37 25.58
N SER A 456 -3.53 1.50 25.52
CA SER A 456 -4.44 1.14 26.62
C SER A 456 -4.96 -0.31 26.57
N LYS A 457 -4.86 -1.02 25.43
CA LYS A 457 -5.57 -2.29 25.22
C LYS A 457 -4.88 -3.58 25.70
N HIS A 458 -3.67 -3.50 26.26
CA HIS A 458 -2.95 -4.70 26.74
C HIS A 458 -2.40 -4.59 28.17
N GLN A 459 -3.05 -3.79 29.01
CA GLN A 459 -2.68 -3.61 30.43
C GLN A 459 -2.90 -4.86 31.32
N LEU A 460 -3.21 -6.04 30.74
CA LEU A 460 -3.58 -7.24 31.50
C LEU A 460 -2.54 -8.37 31.56
N ASP A 461 -1.36 -8.29 30.93
CA ASP A 461 -0.33 -9.34 31.19
C ASP A 461 1.13 -9.04 30.77
N ILE A 462 1.49 -7.80 30.44
CA ILE A 462 2.87 -7.47 30.05
C ILE A 462 3.49 -6.56 31.10
N SER A 463 4.44 -7.10 31.87
CA SER A 463 5.14 -6.44 32.98
C SER A 463 6.04 -5.27 32.58
N ASN A 464 6.06 -4.83 31.31
CA ASN A 464 6.86 -3.70 30.84
C ASN A 464 6.26 -3.00 29.60
N PRO A 465 5.95 -1.69 29.64
CA PRO A 465 5.48 -0.91 28.48
C PRO A 465 6.40 -0.98 27.25
N ASN A 466 7.69 -1.26 27.45
CA ASN A 466 8.70 -1.36 26.39
C ASN A 466 8.48 -2.57 25.48
N ASP A 467 7.93 -3.65 26.00
CA ASP A 467 7.70 -4.87 25.23
C ASP A 467 6.52 -4.69 24.26
N HIS A 468 5.56 -3.83 24.61
CA HIS A 468 4.43 -3.51 23.73
C HIS A 468 4.87 -2.74 22.47
N ILE A 469 5.70 -1.70 22.62
CA ILE A 469 6.18 -0.92 21.47
C ILE A 469 7.03 -1.78 20.53
N LYS A 470 7.90 -2.62 21.10
CA LYS A 470 8.66 -3.59 20.31
C LYS A 470 7.73 -4.58 19.59
N SER A 471 6.69 -5.07 20.27
CA SER A 471 5.71 -5.99 19.66
C SER A 471 4.97 -5.36 18.47
N GLU A 472 4.58 -4.08 18.56
CA GLU A 472 3.97 -3.38 17.43
C GLU A 472 4.98 -3.13 16.29
N LEU A 473 6.24 -2.81 16.59
CA LEU A 473 7.32 -2.76 15.59
C LEU A 473 7.53 -4.12 14.90
N ASP A 474 7.51 -5.22 15.65
CA ASP A 474 7.62 -6.59 15.13
C ASP A 474 6.41 -6.95 14.25
N LYS A 475 5.22 -6.45 14.59
CA LYS A 475 3.99 -6.64 13.81
C LYS A 475 4.01 -5.85 12.49
N PHE A 476 4.44 -4.58 12.50
CA PHE A 476 4.68 -3.83 11.27
C PHE A 476 5.74 -4.52 10.41
N ASN A 477 6.78 -5.09 11.03
CA ASN A 477 7.77 -5.88 10.33
C ASN A 477 7.19 -7.09 9.61
N LYS A 478 6.34 -7.87 10.30
CA LYS A 478 5.67 -9.01 9.69
C LYS A 478 4.71 -8.61 8.56
N SER A 479 4.07 -7.45 8.66
CA SER A 479 3.17 -6.95 7.61
C SER A 479 3.94 -6.44 6.38
N LEU A 480 4.97 -5.62 6.58
CA LEU A 480 5.71 -5.00 5.48
C LEU A 480 6.60 -6.01 4.73
N ASN A 481 7.15 -7.01 5.42
CA ASN A 481 7.97 -8.08 4.82
C ASN A 481 7.15 -9.32 4.43
N GLN A 482 5.83 -9.19 4.25
CA GLN A 482 4.97 -10.27 3.76
C GLN A 482 5.48 -10.82 2.42
N ILE A 483 5.50 -12.14 2.30
CA ILE A 483 5.94 -12.89 1.12
C ILE A 483 4.74 -13.42 0.36
N CYS A 484 4.67 -13.14 -0.94
CA CYS A 484 3.69 -13.73 -1.84
C CYS A 484 4.41 -14.71 -2.79
N LEU A 485 4.05 -16.00 -2.76
CA LEU A 485 4.76 -17.01 -3.56
C LEU A 485 4.56 -16.79 -5.07
N LYS A 486 3.41 -16.24 -5.48
CA LYS A 486 3.09 -15.97 -6.90
C LYS A 486 3.92 -14.81 -7.49
N LYS A 487 4.55 -13.98 -6.66
CA LYS A 487 5.35 -12.85 -7.13
C LYS A 487 6.69 -13.34 -7.67
N THR A 488 7.06 -12.80 -8.82
CA THR A 488 8.25 -13.24 -9.55
C THR A 488 9.34 -12.18 -9.56
N ASP A 489 8.97 -10.93 -9.41
CA ASP A 489 9.89 -9.78 -9.46
C ASP A 489 9.85 -9.07 -8.11
N ASP A 490 10.82 -8.20 -7.84
CA ASP A 490 10.93 -7.46 -6.58
C ASP A 490 9.62 -6.75 -6.20
N TYR A 491 9.25 -6.81 -4.92
CA TYR A 491 8.01 -6.23 -4.42
C TYR A 491 8.14 -5.70 -3.00
N GLY A 492 7.14 -4.92 -2.57
CA GLY A 492 7.16 -4.27 -1.28
C GLY A 492 5.89 -3.48 -1.03
N ILE A 493 6.05 -2.21 -0.67
CA ILE A 493 4.93 -1.32 -0.38
C ILE A 493 4.32 -0.82 -1.68
N THR A 494 3.02 -1.05 -1.84
CA THR A 494 2.25 -0.68 -3.04
C THR A 494 1.86 0.80 -3.03
N GLY A 495 1.67 1.40 -4.21
CA GLY A 495 1.27 2.82 -4.35
C GLY A 495 2.29 3.72 -5.05
N LEU A 496 3.47 3.17 -5.38
CA LEU A 496 4.53 3.81 -6.16
C LEU A 496 4.85 2.95 -7.40
N ASN A 497 3.90 2.80 -8.31
CA ASN A 497 4.15 2.06 -9.55
C ASN A 497 5.12 2.84 -10.45
N GLY A 498 6.26 2.23 -10.79
CA GLY A 498 7.16 2.73 -11.85
C GLY A 498 8.05 3.91 -11.47
N VAL A 499 8.24 4.24 -10.19
CA VAL A 499 9.12 5.36 -9.81
C VAL A 499 10.57 4.90 -9.73
N THR A 500 11.33 5.19 -10.78
CA THR A 500 12.80 5.12 -10.76
C THR A 500 13.36 6.09 -9.71
N LYS A 501 14.50 5.73 -9.12
CA LYS A 501 15.28 6.58 -8.20
C LYS A 501 15.58 7.94 -8.85
N ASN A 502 14.68 8.90 -8.74
CA ASN A 502 14.99 10.29 -9.05
C ASN A 502 15.97 10.76 -7.99
N GLY A 503 17.08 11.39 -8.40
CA GLY A 503 18.26 11.67 -7.57
C GLY A 503 18.04 12.45 -6.25
N GLU A 504 16.81 12.90 -5.96
CA GLU A 504 16.45 13.62 -4.73
C GLU A 504 15.90 12.74 -3.60
N SER A 505 15.44 11.50 -3.89
CA SER A 505 14.89 10.59 -2.89
C SER A 505 15.54 9.20 -2.95
N ASN A 506 16.33 8.91 -1.91
CA ASN A 506 16.91 7.58 -1.67
C ASN A 506 15.90 6.57 -1.10
N PHE A 507 14.60 6.89 -1.10
CA PHE A 507 13.56 6.02 -0.57
C PHE A 507 13.39 4.77 -1.44
N ASP A 508 13.45 3.59 -0.82
CA ASP A 508 13.31 2.30 -1.50
C ASP A 508 12.08 1.56 -0.95
N PRO A 509 10.96 1.52 -1.72
CA PRO A 509 9.75 0.83 -1.28
C PRO A 509 9.86 -0.70 -1.37
N VAL A 510 10.93 -1.24 -1.98
CA VAL A 510 11.12 -2.69 -2.14
C VAL A 510 11.42 -3.30 -0.77
N ARG A 511 10.61 -4.28 -0.38
CA ARG A 511 10.76 -5.00 0.90
C ARG A 511 11.32 -6.40 0.69
N VAL A 512 11.03 -6.99 -0.46
CA VAL A 512 11.38 -8.36 -0.82
C VAL A 512 12.00 -8.36 -2.21
N ARG A 513 13.23 -8.87 -2.31
CA ARG A 513 13.88 -9.15 -3.60
C ARG A 513 13.59 -10.58 -4.02
N VAL A 514 13.41 -10.78 -5.33
CA VAL A 514 13.16 -12.10 -5.90
C VAL A 514 14.27 -12.44 -6.89
N LEU A 515 15.09 -13.44 -6.54
CA LEU A 515 16.09 -14.00 -7.44
C LEU A 515 15.51 -15.25 -8.12
N LYS A 516 15.37 -15.18 -9.45
CA LYS A 516 14.99 -16.31 -10.29
C LYS A 516 16.24 -17.04 -10.76
N ASN A 517 16.43 -18.26 -10.26
CA ASN A 517 17.50 -19.12 -10.75
C ASN A 517 16.87 -20.31 -11.48
N LYS A 518 17.24 -20.49 -12.75
CA LYS A 518 17.03 -21.78 -13.41
C LYS A 518 17.98 -22.77 -12.74
N ILE A 519 17.44 -23.88 -12.25
CA ILE A 519 18.26 -24.98 -11.76
C ILE A 519 19.08 -25.47 -12.96
N PRO A 520 20.43 -25.54 -12.90
CA PRO A 520 21.24 -25.95 -14.03
C PRO A 520 20.80 -27.34 -14.52
N ALA A 521 20.75 -27.52 -15.84
CA ALA A 521 20.56 -28.82 -16.44
C ALA A 521 21.69 -29.75 -16.00
N PHE A 522 21.36 -31.02 -15.72
CA PHE A 522 22.36 -32.03 -15.43
C PHE A 522 23.41 -32.10 -16.54
N ARG A 523 24.69 -32.29 -16.18
CA ARG A 523 25.69 -32.72 -17.15
C ARG A 523 25.34 -34.12 -17.65
N GLU A 524 25.78 -34.43 -18.86
CA GLU A 524 25.48 -35.62 -19.67
C GLU A 524 25.63 -36.99 -18.95
N PHE A 525 26.26 -37.04 -17.76
CA PHE A 525 26.61 -38.26 -17.04
C PHE A 525 26.16 -38.35 -15.58
N ASP A 526 25.25 -37.50 -15.11
CA ASP A 526 24.82 -37.58 -13.70
C ASP A 526 23.90 -38.79 -13.46
N PRO A 527 24.35 -39.84 -12.73
CA PRO A 527 23.67 -41.13 -12.65
C PRO A 527 22.37 -41.08 -11.85
N ILE A 528 22.00 -39.92 -11.30
CA ILE A 528 20.89 -39.79 -10.36
C ILE A 528 19.56 -39.46 -11.05
N ARG A 529 19.60 -38.90 -12.28
CA ARG A 529 18.56 -39.19 -13.29
C ARG A 529 18.88 -40.52 -13.97
N SER A 530 18.96 -41.57 -13.15
CA SER A 530 18.99 -42.97 -13.63
C SER A 530 17.68 -43.36 -14.34
N ASP A 531 16.70 -42.46 -14.35
CA ASP A 531 15.35 -42.63 -14.83
C ASP A 531 15.25 -42.21 -16.30
N ASN A 532 16.06 -42.84 -17.15
CA ASN A 532 15.76 -43.18 -18.53
C ASN A 532 15.25 -42.09 -19.50
N ILE A 533 15.36 -40.81 -19.20
CA ILE A 533 14.91 -39.75 -20.10
C ILE A 533 15.91 -38.60 -20.03
N HIS A 534 16.78 -38.50 -21.02
CA HIS A 534 17.59 -37.29 -21.24
C HIS A 534 16.61 -36.15 -21.53
N CYS A 535 16.57 -35.17 -20.63
CA CYS A 535 15.89 -33.91 -20.86
C CYS A 535 16.98 -32.84 -20.97
N GLU A 536 17.11 -32.20 -22.13
CA GLU A 536 18.00 -31.05 -22.32
C GLU A 536 17.60 -29.83 -21.47
N TYR A 537 16.40 -29.86 -20.87
CA TYR A 537 15.83 -28.78 -20.09
C TYR A 537 15.74 -29.10 -18.59
N SER A 538 16.01 -28.10 -17.75
CA SER A 538 15.69 -28.19 -16.33
C SER A 538 14.18 -28.28 -16.13
N VAL A 539 13.74 -29.28 -15.36
CA VAL A 539 12.31 -29.56 -15.11
C VAL A 539 11.75 -28.69 -13.99
N TYR A 540 12.63 -28.16 -13.14
CA TYR A 540 12.28 -27.34 -11.99
C TYR A 540 12.98 -25.99 -12.03
N SER A 541 12.28 -24.95 -11.60
CA SER A 541 12.82 -23.61 -11.36
C SER A 541 12.81 -23.31 -9.86
N LYS A 542 13.69 -22.41 -9.43
CA LYS A 542 13.79 -21.98 -8.04
C LYS A 542 13.70 -20.46 -7.98
N ASN A 543 12.73 -19.97 -7.20
CA ASN A 543 12.64 -18.56 -6.83
C ASN A 543 13.12 -18.39 -5.39
N ILE A 544 13.95 -17.39 -5.15
CA ILE A 544 14.41 -17.02 -3.80
C ILE A 544 13.84 -15.64 -3.48
N HIS A 545 12.97 -15.58 -2.48
CA HIS A 545 12.49 -14.34 -1.91
C HIS A 545 13.34 -14.00 -0.70
N SER A 546 13.94 -12.81 -0.64
CA SER A 546 14.71 -12.36 0.52
C SER A 546 14.32 -10.95 0.92
N THR A 547 14.23 -10.69 2.22
CA THR A 547 13.93 -9.34 2.72
C THR A 547 15.11 -8.41 2.46
N VAL A 548 14.86 -7.20 1.94
CA VAL A 548 15.91 -6.21 1.64
C VAL A 548 16.61 -5.72 2.91
N ASN A 549 15.83 -5.48 3.97
CA ASN A 549 16.35 -5.03 5.27
C ASN A 549 17.07 -6.14 6.05
N THR A 550 17.10 -7.38 5.56
CA THR A 550 17.64 -8.59 6.21
C THR A 550 16.94 -9.05 7.50
N PHE A 551 15.77 -8.47 7.83
CA PHE A 551 14.97 -8.87 8.99
C PHE A 551 14.18 -10.15 8.72
N GLN A 552 13.52 -10.64 9.77
CA GLN A 552 12.65 -11.79 9.68
C GLN A 552 11.60 -11.65 8.57
N LEU A 553 11.34 -12.75 7.85
CA LEU A 553 10.23 -12.84 6.89
C LEU A 553 8.91 -12.55 7.58
N GLY A 554 8.00 -11.91 6.84
CA GLY A 554 6.64 -11.67 7.30
C GLY A 554 5.71 -12.86 7.09
N ALA A 555 4.41 -12.57 7.07
CA ALA A 555 3.40 -13.57 6.70
C ALA A 555 3.68 -14.10 5.29
N ILE A 556 3.46 -15.39 5.07
CA ILE A 556 3.65 -16.03 3.77
C ILE A 556 2.27 -16.38 3.21
N ASP A 557 1.94 -15.76 2.08
CA ASP A 557 0.67 -15.94 1.39
C ASP A 557 0.84 -16.59 0.00
N TYR A 558 -0.24 -17.22 -0.41
CA TYR A 558 -0.43 -17.75 -1.74
C TYR A 558 -1.85 -17.42 -2.23
N ASN A 559 -1.96 -16.73 -3.38
CA ASN A 559 -3.24 -16.22 -3.91
C ASN A 559 -4.04 -15.38 -2.88
N GLY A 560 -3.35 -14.58 -2.06
CA GLY A 560 -3.99 -13.73 -1.04
C GLY A 560 -4.53 -14.47 0.18
N LYS A 561 -4.26 -15.78 0.30
CA LYS A 561 -4.56 -16.60 1.48
C LYS A 561 -3.25 -16.99 2.18
N ASN A 562 -3.26 -17.06 3.51
CA ASN A 562 -2.12 -17.60 4.26
C ASN A 562 -1.87 -19.07 3.89
N VAL A 563 -0.59 -19.46 3.84
CA VAL A 563 -0.18 -20.84 3.54
C VAL A 563 -0.54 -21.77 4.71
N ASN A 564 -1.38 -22.79 4.44
CA ASN A 564 -1.88 -23.74 5.44
C ASN A 564 -0.90 -24.89 5.71
N VAL A 565 -0.49 -25.10 6.97
CA VAL A 565 0.54 -26.10 7.30
C VAL A 565 0.04 -27.19 8.25
N LYS A 566 0.41 -28.44 7.95
CA LYS A 566 0.31 -29.60 8.83
C LYS A 566 1.69 -30.00 9.36
N GLU A 567 1.73 -30.43 10.61
CA GLU A 567 2.90 -31.00 11.26
C GLU A 567 2.49 -32.34 11.89
N ASN A 568 3.17 -33.42 11.50
CA ASN A 568 2.84 -34.80 11.92
C ASN A 568 1.37 -35.18 11.67
N GLY A 569 0.81 -34.80 10.52
CA GLY A 569 -0.57 -35.12 10.12
C GLY A 569 -1.66 -34.30 10.83
N LYS A 570 -1.31 -33.49 11.84
CA LYS A 570 -2.23 -32.57 12.53
C LYS A 570 -2.04 -31.14 12.02
N GLN A 571 -3.11 -30.36 11.99
CA GLN A 571 -3.01 -28.93 11.67
C GLN A 571 -2.26 -28.24 12.81
N THR A 572 -1.30 -27.37 12.48
CA THR A 572 -0.58 -26.60 13.50
C THR A 572 -1.55 -25.66 14.23
N THR A 573 -1.26 -25.32 15.48
CA THR A 573 -2.08 -24.42 16.31
C THR A 573 -2.27 -23.03 15.68
N SER A 574 -1.35 -22.57 14.82
CA SER A 574 -1.49 -21.32 14.08
C SER A 574 -2.08 -21.48 12.67
N GLY A 575 -2.09 -22.69 12.11
CA GLY A 575 -2.44 -22.96 10.73
C GLY A 575 -1.48 -22.37 9.68
N THR A 576 -0.38 -21.72 10.07
CA THR A 576 0.53 -20.98 9.16
C THR A 576 1.97 -21.50 9.20
N LEU A 577 2.76 -21.15 8.18
CA LEU A 577 4.22 -21.38 8.18
C LEU A 577 4.87 -20.66 9.37
N GLN A 578 5.64 -21.41 10.16
CA GLN A 578 6.41 -20.87 11.28
C GLN A 578 7.74 -20.34 10.75
N VAL A 579 7.96 -19.04 10.93
CA VAL A 579 9.23 -18.37 10.64
C VAL A 579 9.92 -18.12 11.97
N THR A 580 11.12 -18.66 12.15
CA THR A 580 11.92 -18.44 13.35
C THR A 580 12.73 -17.14 13.26
N SER A 581 13.22 -16.65 14.41
CA SER A 581 13.97 -15.39 14.46
C SER A 581 15.23 -15.47 13.59
N GLY A 582 15.45 -14.44 12.78
CA GLY A 582 16.61 -14.35 11.88
C GLY A 582 16.45 -15.02 10.52
N GLN A 583 15.37 -15.78 10.27
CA GLN A 583 15.06 -16.30 8.95
C GLN A 583 14.55 -15.18 8.04
N ASN A 584 15.32 -14.83 7.03
CA ASN A 584 15.09 -13.69 6.15
C ASN A 584 15.01 -14.06 4.66
N GLN A 585 14.96 -15.37 4.37
CA GLN A 585 14.95 -15.91 3.03
C GLN A 585 13.98 -17.09 2.89
N LEU A 586 13.14 -17.03 1.86
CA LEU A 586 12.25 -18.09 1.42
C LEU A 586 12.69 -18.58 0.05
N THR A 587 12.88 -19.89 -0.10
CA THR A 587 13.12 -20.56 -1.37
C THR A 587 11.88 -21.31 -1.77
N VAL A 588 11.43 -21.16 -3.02
CA VAL A 588 10.26 -21.87 -3.55
C VAL A 588 10.64 -22.57 -4.85
N TYR A 589 10.24 -23.83 -4.97
CA TYR A 589 10.51 -24.67 -6.13
C TYR A 589 9.23 -24.89 -6.93
N TYR A 590 9.32 -24.67 -8.24
CA TYR A 590 8.22 -24.80 -9.21
C TYR A 590 8.62 -25.74 -10.34
N LEU A 591 7.64 -26.19 -11.12
CA LEU A 591 7.89 -26.78 -12.44
C LEU A 591 8.29 -25.67 -13.42
N THR A 592 9.25 -25.90 -14.31
CA THR A 592 9.60 -24.92 -15.35
C THR A 592 8.47 -24.67 -16.34
N LYS A 593 7.55 -25.63 -16.49
CA LYS A 593 6.31 -25.47 -17.28
C LYS A 593 5.23 -24.66 -16.56
N ASP A 594 5.33 -24.49 -15.24
CA ASP A 594 4.41 -23.68 -14.46
C ASP A 594 4.79 -22.19 -14.59
N GLN A 595 4.42 -21.60 -15.73
CA GLN A 595 4.73 -20.20 -16.03
C GLN A 595 3.92 -19.21 -15.19
N ASN A 596 2.79 -19.65 -14.61
CA ASN A 596 1.91 -18.83 -13.79
C ASN A 596 2.22 -18.96 -12.28
N TYR A 597 3.18 -19.81 -11.91
CA TYR A 597 3.56 -20.09 -10.52
C TYR A 597 2.35 -20.59 -9.69
N GLU A 598 1.52 -21.42 -10.31
CA GLU A 598 0.30 -22.01 -9.76
C GLU A 598 0.55 -23.22 -8.84
N TYR A 599 1.78 -23.75 -8.86
CA TYR A 599 2.12 -25.02 -8.23
C TYR A 599 3.47 -24.97 -7.50
N PRO A 600 3.57 -24.23 -6.38
CA PRO A 600 4.75 -24.26 -5.51
C PRO A 600 4.88 -25.64 -4.84
N LEU A 601 5.79 -26.48 -5.32
CA LEU A 601 5.94 -27.87 -4.89
C LEU A 601 6.62 -28.00 -3.51
N LEU A 602 7.66 -27.20 -3.30
CA LEU A 602 8.50 -27.26 -2.10
C LEU A 602 8.86 -25.84 -1.68
N ILE A 603 8.75 -25.57 -0.38
CA ILE A 603 9.10 -24.30 0.26
C ILE A 603 10.24 -24.57 1.24
N GLY A 604 11.30 -23.78 1.19
CA GLY A 604 12.42 -23.80 2.12
C GLY A 604 12.56 -22.46 2.82
N ILE A 605 12.59 -22.43 4.15
CA ILE A 605 12.78 -21.20 4.96
C ILE A 605 14.18 -21.23 5.58
N GLY A 606 14.89 -20.11 5.53
CA GLY A 606 16.17 -20.00 6.21
C GLY A 606 16.85 -18.63 6.08
N LYS A 607 18.19 -18.65 6.03
CA LYS A 607 19.06 -17.47 6.06
C LYS A 607 20.31 -17.69 5.21
N LYS A 608 20.72 -16.67 4.43
CA LYS A 608 21.99 -16.67 3.67
C LYS A 608 22.21 -17.93 2.82
N TYR A 609 21.19 -18.33 2.06
CA TYR A 609 21.18 -19.53 1.22
C TYR A 609 21.23 -20.88 1.97
N ILE A 610 21.27 -20.86 3.29
CA ILE A 610 21.06 -22.02 4.15
C ILE A 610 19.56 -22.12 4.41
N ILE A 611 19.00 -23.30 4.19
CA ILE A 611 17.59 -23.61 4.47
C ILE A 611 17.55 -24.40 5.78
N ASP A 612 16.80 -23.90 6.75
CA ASP A 612 16.63 -24.54 8.06
C ASP A 612 15.46 -25.52 8.03
N ASP A 613 14.36 -25.12 7.40
CA ASP A 613 13.11 -25.87 7.36
C ASP A 613 12.59 -26.02 5.93
N PHE A 614 12.04 -27.20 5.63
CA PHE A 614 11.39 -27.50 4.37
C PHE A 614 9.93 -27.89 4.58
N TYR A 615 9.07 -27.49 3.65
CA TYR A 615 7.65 -27.76 3.64
C TYR A 615 7.24 -28.25 2.25
N LYS A 616 6.74 -29.48 2.16
CA LYS A 616 6.31 -30.11 0.91
C LYS A 616 4.82 -29.93 0.70
N LEU A 617 4.40 -29.66 -0.53
CA LEU A 617 2.98 -29.60 -0.89
C LEU A 617 2.40 -31.02 -0.89
N ILE A 618 1.30 -31.24 -0.16
CA ILE A 618 0.63 -32.55 -0.05
C ILE A 618 -0.78 -32.59 -0.66
N SER A 619 -1.41 -31.44 -0.90
CA SER A 619 -2.72 -31.36 -1.55
C SER A 619 -2.86 -30.08 -2.37
N LYS A 620 -3.46 -30.21 -3.56
CA LYS A 620 -3.80 -29.13 -4.51
C LYS A 620 -5.27 -28.70 -4.46
N ASN A 621 -6.03 -29.14 -3.44
CA ASN A 621 -7.42 -28.71 -3.29
C ASN A 621 -7.48 -27.18 -3.05
N SER A 622 -8.68 -26.60 -3.04
CA SER A 622 -8.95 -25.15 -3.00
C SER A 622 -8.15 -24.32 -1.99
N ASP A 623 -7.62 -24.94 -0.93
CA ASP A 623 -6.89 -24.27 0.13
C ASP A 623 -5.38 -24.51 0.14
N TYR A 624 -4.86 -25.43 -0.70
CA TYR A 624 -3.47 -25.94 -0.74
C TYR A 624 -2.94 -26.32 0.64
N VAL A 625 -2.38 -27.52 0.80
CA VAL A 625 -1.90 -27.97 2.13
C VAL A 625 -0.44 -28.36 2.04
N TRP A 626 0.36 -27.82 2.95
CA TRP A 626 1.79 -28.11 3.06
C TRP A 626 2.07 -28.89 4.33
N GLU A 627 3.09 -29.75 4.28
CA GLU A 627 3.56 -30.54 5.41
C GLU A 627 5.03 -30.23 5.69
N LYS A 628 5.37 -29.97 6.95
CA LYS A 628 6.75 -29.79 7.37
C LYS A 628 7.51 -31.12 7.25
N ILE A 629 8.67 -31.08 6.60
CA ILE A 629 9.55 -32.25 6.45
C ILE A 629 10.23 -32.57 7.79
N LYS A 630 10.31 -33.85 8.15
CA LYS A 630 10.96 -34.32 9.39
C LYS A 630 12.48 -34.21 9.29
N ASP A 631 13.19 -34.06 10.41
CA ASP A 631 14.64 -33.81 10.41
C ASP A 631 15.46 -34.94 9.77
N GLU A 632 15.01 -36.19 9.86
CA GLU A 632 15.59 -37.36 9.19
C GLU A 632 15.58 -37.21 7.64
N GLU A 633 14.47 -36.70 7.09
CA GLU A 633 14.31 -36.41 5.66
C GLU A 633 15.05 -35.11 5.25
N LYS A 634 15.37 -34.21 6.21
CA LYS A 634 16.09 -32.96 5.95
C LYS A 634 17.60 -33.15 5.79
N PHE A 635 18.20 -34.13 6.48
CA PHE A 635 19.66 -34.33 6.49
C PHE A 635 20.31 -34.36 5.09
N PRO A 636 19.78 -35.11 4.09
CA PRO A 636 20.34 -35.12 2.73
C PRO A 636 20.16 -33.80 1.96
N LEU A 637 19.35 -32.86 2.46
CA LEU A 637 19.01 -31.58 1.82
C LEU A 637 19.87 -30.40 2.34
N LYS A 638 20.67 -30.61 3.39
CA LYS A 638 21.54 -29.57 3.98
C LYS A 638 22.78 -29.35 3.08
N GLY A 639 22.90 -28.17 2.48
CA GLY A 639 24.06 -27.82 1.65
C GLY A 639 23.87 -26.64 0.68
N GLY A 640 22.65 -26.14 0.48
CA GLY A 640 22.38 -24.92 -0.30
C GLY A 640 22.57 -25.03 -1.82
N THR A 641 23.36 -26.00 -2.29
CA THR A 641 23.48 -26.40 -3.70
C THR A 641 22.31 -27.27 -4.13
N VAL A 642 22.01 -27.24 -5.43
CA VAL A 642 21.06 -28.17 -6.05
C VAL A 642 21.66 -29.57 -5.93
N ASN A 643 21.34 -30.25 -4.84
CA ASN A 643 21.72 -31.63 -4.61
C ASN A 643 20.70 -32.52 -5.36
N PRO A 644 21.13 -33.56 -6.08
CA PRO A 644 20.26 -34.60 -6.64
C PRO A 644 19.13 -35.08 -5.69
N GLU A 645 19.35 -35.05 -4.38
CA GLU A 645 18.33 -35.37 -3.36
C GLU A 645 17.12 -34.41 -3.36
N ILE A 646 17.32 -33.11 -3.61
CA ILE A 646 16.20 -32.15 -3.76
C ILE A 646 15.36 -32.52 -4.98
N ILE A 647 15.99 -32.95 -6.08
CA ILE A 647 15.28 -33.31 -7.30
C ILE A 647 14.47 -34.59 -7.07
N LYS A 648 15.03 -35.61 -6.42
CA LYS A 648 14.29 -36.82 -6.02
C LYS A 648 13.08 -36.49 -5.17
N LEU A 649 13.23 -35.57 -4.21
CA LEU A 649 12.13 -35.12 -3.37
C LEU A 649 11.07 -34.38 -4.19
N LEU A 650 11.46 -33.47 -5.08
CA LEU A 650 10.53 -32.77 -5.97
C LEU A 650 9.79 -33.73 -6.89
N ASP A 651 10.46 -34.75 -7.45
CA ASP A 651 9.83 -35.79 -8.26
C ASP A 651 8.80 -36.59 -7.43
N LYS A 652 9.14 -36.95 -6.19
CA LYS A 652 8.22 -37.65 -5.27
C LYS A 652 7.00 -36.80 -4.92
N ILE A 653 7.17 -35.50 -4.64
CA ILE A 653 6.08 -34.56 -4.36
C ILE A 653 5.20 -34.40 -5.60
N ASN A 654 5.82 -34.12 -6.75
CA ASN A 654 5.13 -33.93 -8.01
C ASN A 654 4.34 -35.19 -8.41
N TYR A 655 4.89 -36.38 -8.14
CA TYR A 655 4.21 -37.66 -8.30
C TYR A 655 3.00 -37.77 -7.37
N SER A 656 3.15 -37.53 -6.06
CA SER A 656 2.02 -37.70 -5.11
C SER A 656 0.85 -36.75 -5.35
N LEU A 657 1.09 -35.63 -6.04
CA LEU A 657 0.09 -34.61 -6.35
C LEU A 657 -0.57 -34.77 -7.73
N LYS A 658 -0.32 -35.88 -8.43
CA LYS A 658 -0.79 -36.11 -9.79
C LYS A 658 -1.48 -37.47 -9.91
N GLN A 659 -1.99 -37.76 -11.10
CA GLN A 659 -2.59 -39.04 -11.43
C GLN A 659 -1.56 -39.97 -12.07
N ALA A 660 -1.80 -41.28 -11.96
CA ALA A 660 -1.07 -42.29 -12.73
C ALA A 660 -1.87 -42.62 -14.00
N ALA A 661 -1.30 -42.31 -15.16
CA ALA A 661 -1.90 -42.65 -16.45
C ALA A 661 -1.80 -44.15 -16.72
N VAL A 662 -2.87 -44.73 -17.25
CA VAL A 662 -3.02 -46.14 -17.54
C VAL A 662 -2.76 -46.38 -19.02
N ILE A 663 -1.73 -47.18 -19.32
CA ILE A 663 -1.33 -47.54 -20.67
C ILE A 663 -1.64 -49.01 -20.89
N GLU A 664 -2.64 -49.27 -21.73
CA GLU A 664 -3.06 -50.62 -22.12
C GLU A 664 -2.16 -51.09 -23.28
N ILE A 665 -1.12 -51.87 -22.97
CA ILE A 665 -0.03 -52.19 -23.91
C ILE A 665 -0.40 -53.24 -24.98
N ASP A 666 -1.50 -53.96 -24.77
CA ASP A 666 -2.04 -54.99 -25.66
C ASP A 666 -3.02 -54.43 -26.70
N LYS A 667 -3.43 -53.16 -26.56
CA LYS A 667 -4.30 -52.49 -27.53
C LYS A 667 -3.54 -52.19 -28.82
N ARG A 668 -4.13 -52.58 -29.96
CA ARG A 668 -3.52 -52.41 -31.28
C ARG A 668 -3.96 -51.18 -32.06
N SER A 669 -5.05 -50.52 -31.65
CA SER A 669 -5.68 -49.41 -32.39
C SER A 669 -5.77 -48.13 -31.57
N SER A 670 -6.79 -47.96 -30.73
CA SER A 670 -6.90 -46.81 -29.82
C SER A 670 -7.66 -47.18 -28.56
N TYR A 671 -7.44 -46.43 -27.50
CA TYR A 671 -8.16 -46.60 -26.24
C TYR A 671 -8.26 -45.28 -25.48
N VAL A 672 -9.32 -45.14 -24.69
CA VAL A 672 -9.52 -43.98 -23.82
C VAL A 672 -8.41 -43.95 -22.79
N LEU A 673 -7.72 -42.81 -22.70
CA LEU A 673 -6.70 -42.56 -21.68
C LEU A 673 -7.38 -42.47 -20.33
N LYS A 674 -7.03 -43.38 -19.42
CA LYS A 674 -7.54 -43.42 -18.06
C LYS A 674 -6.46 -43.04 -17.07
N ALA A 675 -6.88 -42.54 -15.92
CA ALA A 675 -6.06 -42.30 -14.75
C ALA A 675 -6.57 -43.10 -13.55
N THR A 676 -5.66 -43.43 -12.65
CA THR A 676 -5.98 -43.77 -11.28
C THR A 676 -5.34 -42.76 -10.34
N SER A 677 -6.01 -42.48 -9.22
CA SER A 677 -5.36 -41.76 -8.13
C SER A 677 -4.19 -42.60 -7.61
N ILE A 678 -3.08 -41.94 -7.30
CA ILE A 678 -1.87 -42.58 -6.78
C ILE A 678 -2.05 -42.99 -5.31
N THR A 679 -2.95 -42.31 -4.59
CA THR A 679 -3.16 -42.48 -3.14
C THR A 679 -4.36 -43.35 -2.78
N SER A 680 -5.22 -43.71 -3.74
CA SER A 680 -6.39 -44.56 -3.47
C SER A 680 -6.01 -46.05 -3.54
N SER A 681 -6.41 -46.82 -2.53
CA SER A 681 -6.33 -48.28 -2.53
C SER A 681 -7.34 -48.93 -3.49
N SER A 682 -8.30 -48.18 -4.04
CA SER A 682 -9.24 -48.65 -5.06
C SER A 682 -8.66 -48.48 -6.47
N GLU A 683 -8.61 -49.57 -7.24
CA GLU A 683 -8.23 -49.57 -8.68
C GLU A 683 -9.39 -49.07 -9.57
N SER A 684 -9.98 -47.93 -9.25
CA SER A 684 -10.99 -47.30 -10.09
C SER A 684 -10.32 -46.47 -11.18
N PHE A 685 -10.44 -46.89 -12.43
CA PHE A 685 -9.92 -46.15 -13.58
C PHE A 685 -10.95 -45.13 -14.07
N LEU A 686 -10.59 -43.85 -14.10
CA LEU A 686 -11.42 -42.77 -14.62
C LEU A 686 -10.86 -42.24 -15.94
N PRO A 687 -11.69 -41.95 -16.95
CA PRO A 687 -11.27 -41.25 -18.17
C PRO A 687 -10.63 -39.89 -17.84
N ILE A 688 -9.58 -39.49 -18.56
CA ILE A 688 -8.99 -38.14 -18.45
C ILE A 688 -9.46 -37.29 -19.62
N ASN A 689 -10.43 -36.40 -19.38
CA ASN A 689 -10.96 -35.44 -20.35
C ASN A 689 -11.32 -36.07 -21.72
N ASP A 690 -11.78 -37.33 -21.72
CA ASP A 690 -12.14 -38.12 -22.90
C ASP A 690 -11.07 -38.21 -24.00
N HIS A 691 -9.80 -38.04 -23.65
CA HIS A 691 -8.70 -38.18 -24.59
C HIS A 691 -8.44 -39.64 -24.94
N ASN A 692 -8.02 -39.90 -26.18
CA ASN A 692 -7.65 -41.22 -26.65
C ASN A 692 -6.14 -41.33 -26.88
N VAL A 693 -5.56 -42.46 -26.48
CA VAL A 693 -4.23 -42.87 -26.95
C VAL A 693 -4.40 -43.54 -28.32
N ILE A 694 -3.79 -42.97 -29.34
CA ILE A 694 -3.73 -43.55 -30.68
C ILE A 694 -2.53 -44.49 -30.72
N VAL A 695 -2.76 -45.74 -31.09
CA VAL A 695 -1.73 -46.74 -31.33
C VAL A 695 -1.46 -46.79 -32.82
N ALA A 696 -0.29 -46.29 -33.21
CA ALA A 696 0.15 -46.32 -34.59
C ALA A 696 1.07 -47.52 -34.80
N GLN A 697 0.78 -48.33 -35.82
CA GLN A 697 1.74 -49.29 -36.32
C GLN A 697 2.83 -48.53 -37.06
N LYS A 698 3.99 -48.35 -36.42
CA LYS A 698 5.20 -47.89 -37.11
C LYS A 698 5.94 -49.14 -37.57
N HIS A 699 6.34 -49.22 -38.84
CA HIS A 699 7.18 -50.31 -39.29
C HIS A 699 8.36 -50.47 -38.32
N ALA A 700 8.61 -51.70 -37.87
CA ALA A 700 9.88 -52.02 -37.23
C ALA A 700 10.99 -51.72 -38.25
N CYS A 701 12.25 -51.62 -37.82
CA CYS A 701 13.34 -51.63 -38.79
C CYS A 701 13.16 -52.84 -39.73
N GLU A 702 13.46 -52.65 -41.01
CA GLU A 702 13.20 -53.62 -42.10
C GLU A 702 13.53 -55.08 -41.71
N PRO A 703 14.67 -55.38 -41.04
CA PRO A 703 14.99 -56.75 -40.67
C PRO A 703 14.10 -57.37 -39.58
N LEU A 704 13.63 -56.58 -38.60
CA LEU A 704 12.66 -57.08 -37.60
C LEU A 704 11.29 -57.32 -38.23
N TRP A 705 10.90 -56.47 -39.18
CA TRP A 705 9.64 -56.62 -39.92
C TRP A 705 9.63 -57.92 -40.74
N GLU A 706 10.72 -58.19 -41.46
CA GLU A 706 10.94 -59.43 -42.23
C GLU A 706 10.98 -60.66 -41.33
N ALA A 707 11.58 -60.57 -40.14
CA ALA A 707 11.54 -61.61 -39.11
C ALA A 707 10.15 -61.82 -38.49
N GLY A 708 9.16 -61.02 -38.87
CA GLY A 708 7.77 -61.13 -38.45
C GLY A 708 7.39 -60.28 -37.24
N TYR A 709 8.30 -59.46 -36.69
CA TYR A 709 7.99 -58.60 -35.56
C TYR A 709 7.20 -57.35 -35.99
N ARG A 710 6.29 -56.92 -35.11
CA ARG A 710 5.44 -55.75 -35.26
C ARG A 710 5.71 -54.79 -34.11
N ARG A 711 5.90 -53.51 -34.43
CA ARG A 711 6.15 -52.46 -33.44
C ARG A 711 4.95 -51.52 -33.40
N LEU A 712 4.34 -51.41 -32.23
CA LEU A 712 3.23 -50.50 -31.98
C LEU A 712 3.72 -49.32 -31.15
N PHE A 713 3.37 -48.11 -31.60
CA PHE A 713 3.69 -46.86 -30.92
C PHE A 713 2.44 -46.32 -30.24
N HIS A 714 2.44 -46.32 -28.91
CA HIS A 714 1.34 -45.75 -28.12
C HIS A 714 1.59 -44.25 -27.97
N ASN A 715 0.89 -43.47 -28.79
CA ASN A 715 1.17 -42.06 -29.00
C ASN A 715 0.63 -41.16 -27.88
N ILE A 716 1.19 -41.32 -26.69
CA ILE A 716 0.82 -40.54 -25.51
C ILE A 716 1.41 -39.13 -25.60
N SER A 717 2.58 -38.99 -26.23
CA SER A 717 3.33 -37.73 -26.34
C SER A 717 2.71 -36.69 -27.28
N GLU A 718 1.82 -37.11 -28.20
CA GLU A 718 1.21 -36.24 -29.22
C GLU A 718 -0.30 -36.06 -29.03
N ILE A 719 -0.86 -36.40 -27.86
CA ILE A 719 -2.26 -36.09 -27.55
C ILE A 719 -2.44 -34.57 -27.57
N LYS A 720 -3.24 -34.08 -28.52
CA LYS A 720 -3.53 -32.66 -28.71
C LYS A 720 -4.34 -32.13 -27.55
N ASN A 721 -4.03 -30.90 -27.10
CA ASN A 721 -4.73 -30.22 -26.00
C ASN A 721 -4.74 -31.00 -24.67
N PHE A 722 -3.79 -31.91 -24.47
CA PHE A 722 -3.64 -32.65 -23.22
C PHE A 722 -2.74 -31.89 -22.24
N ASP A 723 -3.22 -31.66 -21.02
CA ASP A 723 -2.38 -31.11 -19.95
C ASP A 723 -1.54 -32.23 -19.30
N TYR A 724 -0.32 -32.39 -19.82
CA TYR A 724 0.67 -33.33 -19.27
C TYR A 724 1.08 -33.02 -17.83
N CYS A 725 0.74 -31.85 -17.29
CA CYS A 725 0.95 -31.55 -15.87
C CYS A 725 0.01 -32.34 -14.96
N LEU A 726 -1.03 -33.01 -15.48
CA LEU A 726 -1.92 -33.88 -14.71
C LEU A 726 -1.32 -35.28 -14.41
N ILE A 727 -0.37 -35.75 -15.23
CA ILE A 727 0.22 -37.08 -15.11
C ILE A 727 1.55 -37.01 -14.34
N GLY A 728 1.65 -37.78 -13.26
CA GLY A 728 2.86 -37.94 -12.45
C GLY A 728 3.57 -39.26 -12.70
N SER A 729 2.85 -40.26 -13.19
CA SER A 729 3.41 -41.56 -13.54
C SER A 729 2.62 -42.29 -14.60
N ILE A 730 3.23 -43.35 -15.12
CA ILE A 730 2.57 -44.31 -15.99
C ILE A 730 2.51 -45.66 -15.27
N LYS A 731 1.35 -46.31 -15.39
CA LYS A 731 1.16 -47.72 -15.08
C LYS A 731 0.79 -48.46 -16.37
N PHE A 732 1.44 -49.59 -16.58
CA PHE A 732 1.16 -50.44 -17.73
C PHE A 732 0.18 -51.53 -17.34
N TYR A 733 -0.77 -51.83 -18.21
CA TYR A 733 -1.79 -52.85 -18.01
C TYR A 733 -1.92 -53.71 -19.26
N THR A 734 -2.34 -54.94 -19.04
CA THR A 734 -2.74 -55.90 -20.08
C THR A 734 -4.08 -56.53 -19.70
N HIS A 735 -4.88 -56.93 -20.68
CA HIS A 735 -6.11 -57.66 -20.47
C HIS A 735 -5.84 -59.13 -20.12
N VAL A 736 -6.58 -59.65 -19.14
CA VAL A 736 -6.49 -61.06 -18.70
C VAL A 736 -7.02 -62.04 -19.75
N VAL A 737 -7.87 -61.57 -20.66
CA VAL A 737 -8.42 -62.39 -21.76
C VAL A 737 -8.04 -61.72 -23.07
N LEU A 738 -7.04 -62.29 -23.75
CA LEU A 738 -6.58 -61.84 -25.08
C LEU A 738 -7.43 -62.50 -26.17
N SER A 739 -8.76 -62.31 -26.20
CA SER A 739 -9.56 -62.89 -27.30
C SER A 739 -9.30 -62.15 -28.62
N LYS A 740 -9.44 -62.85 -29.76
CA LYS A 740 -9.74 -62.17 -31.03
C LYS A 740 -10.98 -61.28 -30.79
N GLU A 741 -10.95 -60.08 -31.34
CA GLU A 741 -11.90 -58.99 -31.04
C GLU A 741 -13.37 -59.49 -31.03
N ASP A 742 -14.16 -59.01 -30.05
CA ASP A 742 -15.65 -59.09 -29.96
C ASP A 742 -16.36 -60.04 -28.95
N SER A 743 -15.80 -60.37 -27.77
CA SER A 743 -16.59 -61.06 -26.72
C SER A 743 -16.81 -60.26 -25.42
N PRO A 744 -18.04 -60.23 -24.84
CA PRO A 744 -18.44 -59.37 -23.73
C PRO A 744 -18.12 -60.00 -22.35
N VAL A 745 -16.92 -60.53 -22.16
CA VAL A 745 -16.48 -61.06 -20.86
C VAL A 745 -15.96 -59.93 -19.98
N LYS A 746 -16.30 -59.95 -18.68
CA LYS A 746 -15.87 -58.98 -17.66
C LYS A 746 -14.35 -58.74 -17.74
N LYS A 747 -13.95 -57.59 -18.30
CA LYS A 747 -12.56 -57.19 -18.50
C LYS A 747 -11.87 -56.97 -17.14
N ILE A 748 -11.06 -57.93 -16.71
CA ILE A 748 -10.12 -57.72 -15.61
C ILE A 748 -8.82 -57.23 -16.24
N ASN A 749 -8.43 -55.98 -15.97
CA ASN A 749 -7.12 -55.46 -16.33
C ASN A 749 -6.12 -55.89 -15.25
N LYS A 750 -4.95 -56.41 -15.63
CA LYS A 750 -3.86 -56.68 -14.69
C LYS A 750 -2.71 -55.70 -14.87
N GLY A 751 -2.26 -55.13 -13.75
CA GLY A 751 -1.14 -54.20 -13.71
C GLY A 751 0.18 -54.93 -13.94
N ILE A 752 1.03 -54.35 -14.79
CA ILE A 752 2.37 -54.82 -15.06
C ILE A 752 3.35 -54.13 -14.10
N LYS A 753 4.14 -54.92 -13.40
CA LYS A 753 5.22 -54.49 -12.51
C LYS A 753 6.54 -54.50 -13.28
N LEU A 754 7.17 -53.33 -13.40
CA LEU A 754 8.49 -53.21 -14.01
C LEU A 754 9.58 -53.21 -12.95
N TYR A 755 10.53 -54.14 -13.05
CA TYR A 755 11.65 -54.31 -12.15
C TYR A 755 12.95 -53.82 -12.80
N LYS A 756 13.83 -53.24 -11.98
CA LYS A 756 15.19 -52.83 -12.37
C LYS A 756 16.21 -53.81 -11.77
N ILE A 757 17.36 -53.96 -12.42
CA ILE A 757 18.47 -54.78 -11.92
C ILE A 757 19.25 -53.98 -10.84
N ARG A 758 19.52 -54.59 -9.67
CA ARG A 758 20.29 -54.02 -8.54
C ARG A 758 21.74 -53.72 -8.91
N ASN A 759 22.34 -54.54 -9.77
CA ASN A 759 23.78 -54.56 -10.05
C ASN A 759 24.06 -54.51 -11.56
N SER A 760 25.07 -53.75 -11.97
CA SER A 760 25.48 -53.58 -13.37
C SER A 760 26.42 -54.68 -13.88
N ASP A 761 26.65 -55.74 -13.10
CA ASP A 761 27.47 -56.88 -13.51
C ASP A 761 26.91 -57.56 -14.78
N ASN A 762 27.77 -57.73 -15.79
CA ASN A 762 27.43 -58.37 -17.04
C ASN A 762 26.97 -59.82 -16.86
N LYS A 763 27.50 -60.55 -15.86
CA LYS A 763 27.08 -61.93 -15.57
C LYS A 763 25.62 -62.00 -15.10
N ILE A 764 25.18 -61.00 -14.35
CA ILE A 764 23.78 -60.88 -13.89
C ILE A 764 22.87 -60.55 -15.07
N ARG A 765 23.32 -59.72 -16.01
CA ARG A 765 22.54 -59.38 -17.22
C ARG A 765 22.31 -60.60 -18.11
N GLU A 766 23.33 -61.41 -18.35
CA GLU A 766 23.21 -62.64 -19.14
C GLU A 766 22.22 -63.62 -18.49
N LYS A 767 22.29 -63.79 -17.17
CA LYS A 767 21.35 -64.63 -16.42
C LYS A 767 19.90 -64.13 -16.50
N ILE A 768 19.69 -62.81 -16.52
CA ILE A 768 18.34 -62.21 -16.64
C ILE A 768 17.75 -62.37 -18.04
N LEU A 769 18.59 -62.38 -19.07
CA LEU A 769 18.14 -62.61 -20.45
C LEU A 769 17.53 -64.01 -20.61
N THR A 770 18.13 -65.02 -19.98
CA THR A 770 17.72 -66.42 -20.06
C THR A 770 16.81 -66.91 -18.93
N ALA A 771 16.56 -66.09 -17.90
CA ALA A 771 15.72 -66.46 -16.77
C ALA A 771 14.30 -66.86 -17.18
N THR A 772 13.78 -67.91 -16.55
CA THR A 772 12.45 -68.49 -16.87
C THR A 772 11.42 -68.35 -15.75
N SER A 773 11.85 -67.94 -14.55
CA SER A 773 10.97 -67.69 -13.40
C SER A 773 11.37 -66.45 -12.60
N PHE A 774 10.42 -65.80 -11.93
CA PHE A 774 10.70 -64.61 -11.11
C PHE A 774 11.65 -64.93 -9.94
N VAL A 775 11.47 -66.09 -9.31
CA VAL A 775 12.25 -66.56 -8.16
C VAL A 775 13.75 -66.65 -8.48
N GLU A 776 14.13 -67.05 -9.70
CA GLU A 776 15.54 -67.15 -10.14
C GLU A 776 16.28 -65.82 -10.09
N ILE A 777 15.56 -64.71 -10.27
CA ILE A 777 16.14 -63.39 -10.44
C ILE A 777 15.76 -62.39 -9.36
N GLU A 778 14.81 -62.70 -8.49
CA GLU A 778 14.26 -61.79 -7.47
C GLU A 778 15.35 -61.10 -6.62
N SER A 779 16.36 -61.85 -6.17
CA SER A 779 17.46 -61.31 -5.36
C SER A 779 18.31 -60.25 -6.08
N TYR A 780 18.27 -60.23 -7.42
CA TYR A 780 18.98 -59.26 -8.27
C TYR A 780 18.08 -58.09 -8.69
N LEU A 781 16.80 -58.08 -8.31
CA LEU A 781 15.85 -57.03 -8.69
C LEU A 781 15.68 -55.99 -7.57
N ASN A 782 15.70 -54.71 -7.94
CA ASN A 782 15.27 -53.64 -7.05
C ASN A 782 13.77 -53.79 -6.76
N GLU A 783 13.33 -53.24 -5.64
CA GLU A 783 11.91 -53.08 -5.37
C GLU A 783 11.23 -52.34 -6.54
N TYR A 784 9.97 -52.68 -6.79
CA TYR A 784 9.14 -52.04 -7.79
C TYR A 784 9.09 -50.52 -7.53
N THR A 785 9.77 -49.74 -8.36
CA THR A 785 9.74 -48.28 -8.29
C THR A 785 8.70 -47.74 -9.28
N PRO A 786 7.79 -46.85 -8.85
CA PRO A 786 6.90 -46.15 -9.75
C PRO A 786 7.66 -45.45 -10.87
N ILE A 787 7.09 -45.50 -12.07
CA ILE A 787 7.69 -44.92 -13.26
C ILE A 787 7.21 -43.48 -13.38
N TYR A 788 8.07 -42.53 -13.03
CA TYR A 788 7.73 -41.11 -13.11
C TYR A 788 7.55 -40.69 -14.56
N TYR A 789 6.39 -40.09 -14.85
CA TYR A 789 6.13 -39.51 -16.16
C TYR A 789 6.75 -38.11 -16.17
N SER A 790 7.96 -38.00 -16.70
CA SER A 790 8.62 -36.71 -16.82
C SER A 790 8.02 -35.90 -17.97
N SER A 791 8.21 -34.58 -17.91
CA SER A 791 7.76 -33.62 -18.92
C SER A 791 8.33 -33.82 -20.33
N CYS A 792 9.24 -34.79 -20.49
CA CYS A 792 10.00 -35.09 -21.69
C CYS A 792 9.33 -36.16 -22.56
N ARG A 793 8.04 -36.43 -22.30
CA ARG A 793 7.12 -37.16 -23.19
C ARG A 793 7.69 -38.51 -23.65
N PRO A 794 8.03 -39.42 -22.73
CA PRO A 794 8.61 -40.70 -23.10
C PRO A 794 7.70 -41.45 -24.06
N GLU A 795 8.27 -41.85 -25.19
CA GLU A 795 7.61 -42.70 -26.18
C GLU A 795 7.42 -44.10 -25.58
N VAL A 796 6.26 -44.71 -25.87
CA VAL A 796 5.95 -46.09 -25.50
C VAL A 796 5.90 -46.91 -26.77
N PHE A 797 6.83 -47.85 -26.91
CA PHE A 797 6.81 -48.84 -28.00
C PHE A 797 6.58 -50.23 -27.43
N VAL A 798 5.73 -51.00 -28.10
CA VAL A 798 5.44 -52.38 -27.73
C VAL A 798 5.69 -53.27 -28.95
N TYR A 799 6.44 -54.35 -28.76
CA TYR A 799 6.80 -55.29 -29.81
C TYR A 799 6.01 -56.58 -29.67
N PHE A 800 5.47 -57.04 -30.80
CA PHE A 800 4.68 -58.27 -30.94
C PHE A 800 5.32 -59.16 -32.00
N TYR A 801 5.11 -60.47 -31.92
CA TYR A 801 5.50 -61.40 -32.97
C TYR A 801 4.30 -61.74 -33.87
N ARG A 802 4.36 -61.36 -35.14
CA ARG A 802 3.30 -61.56 -36.14
C ARG A 802 1.93 -61.15 -35.59
N ASP A 803 0.97 -62.06 -35.60
CA ASP A 803 -0.39 -61.84 -35.10
C ASP A 803 -0.57 -62.21 -33.63
N ASP A 804 0.50 -62.61 -32.93
CA ASP A 804 0.45 -62.99 -31.52
C ASP A 804 -0.04 -61.81 -30.64
N PRO A 805 -1.14 -61.98 -29.88
CA PRO A 805 -1.70 -60.90 -29.07
C PRO A 805 -0.87 -60.57 -27.83
N ARG A 806 0.12 -61.39 -27.47
CA ARG A 806 0.96 -61.19 -26.28
C ARG A 806 2.06 -60.18 -26.60
N PRO A 807 2.14 -59.02 -25.92
CA PRO A 807 3.32 -58.16 -26.03
C PRO A 807 4.58 -58.86 -25.50
N GLY A 808 5.65 -58.82 -26.31
CA GLY A 808 6.93 -59.48 -26.03
C GLY A 808 8.03 -58.54 -25.53
N LEU A 809 8.03 -57.27 -25.97
CA LEU A 809 8.91 -56.24 -25.40
C LEU A 809 8.17 -54.92 -25.22
N LEU A 810 8.53 -54.22 -24.15
CA LEU A 810 8.07 -52.87 -23.84
C LEU A 810 9.30 -51.98 -23.78
N CYS A 811 9.31 -50.98 -24.64
CA CYS A 811 10.30 -49.94 -24.66
C CYS A 811 9.68 -48.67 -24.09
N PHE A 812 10.24 -48.19 -22.98
CA PHE A 812 9.77 -46.99 -22.32
C PHE A 812 10.95 -46.12 -21.88
N GLY A 813 11.00 -44.88 -22.40
CA GLY A 813 12.17 -44.02 -22.26
C GLY A 813 13.41 -44.69 -22.86
N ASN A 814 14.48 -44.80 -22.07
CA ASN A 814 15.74 -45.44 -22.43
C ASN A 814 15.89 -46.85 -21.84
N THR A 815 14.80 -47.55 -21.50
CA THR A 815 14.90 -48.95 -21.06
C THR A 815 13.92 -49.85 -21.81
N THR A 816 14.47 -50.99 -22.24
CA THR A 816 13.71 -52.11 -22.77
C THR A 816 13.41 -53.09 -21.64
N TYR A 817 12.15 -53.46 -21.55
CA TYR A 817 11.61 -54.42 -20.60
C TYR A 817 11.10 -55.64 -21.36
N LYS A 818 11.34 -56.83 -20.80
CA LYS A 818 10.73 -58.07 -21.26
C LYS A 818 9.89 -58.70 -20.14
N PRO A 819 8.83 -59.45 -20.46
CA PRO A 819 8.22 -60.33 -19.49
C PRO A 819 9.24 -61.40 -19.08
N ILE A 820 9.17 -61.86 -17.84
CA ILE A 820 10.06 -62.93 -17.36
C ILE A 820 9.75 -64.23 -18.10
N LYS A 821 8.45 -64.51 -18.29
CA LYS A 821 7.98 -65.64 -19.08
C LYS A 821 6.81 -65.22 -19.96
N LEU A 822 6.83 -65.63 -21.25
CA LEU A 822 5.65 -65.55 -22.09
C LEU A 822 4.70 -66.69 -21.73
N PRO A 823 3.40 -66.42 -21.59
CA PRO A 823 2.48 -67.42 -21.07
C PRO A 823 2.02 -68.39 -22.17
N GLN A 824 1.91 -69.70 -21.89
CA GLN A 824 1.68 -70.76 -22.89
C GLN A 824 0.28 -70.71 -23.53
N LEU A 825 0.19 -70.66 -24.87
CA LEU A 825 -1.07 -70.63 -25.63
C LEU A 825 -1.84 -71.96 -25.50
N ILE A 826 -3.00 -71.98 -24.84
CA ILE A 826 -3.91 -73.13 -24.78
C ILE A 826 -5.06 -72.91 -25.77
N GLU A 827 -5.45 -73.95 -26.50
CA GLU A 827 -6.19 -73.91 -27.78
C GLU A 827 -7.67 -73.48 -27.76
N SER A 828 -8.18 -72.88 -26.69
CA SER A 828 -9.58 -72.38 -26.73
C SER A 828 -9.93 -71.29 -25.71
N GLU A 829 -9.09 -71.05 -24.71
CA GLU A 829 -9.18 -69.88 -23.84
C GLU A 829 -7.76 -69.44 -23.46
N PHE A 830 -7.57 -68.16 -23.15
CA PHE A 830 -6.27 -67.58 -22.76
C PHE A 830 -6.06 -67.47 -21.22
N PRO A 831 -6.40 -68.43 -20.33
CA PRO A 831 -6.12 -68.26 -18.91
C PRO A 831 -4.70 -68.73 -18.61
N TYR A 832 -3.85 -67.79 -18.22
CA TYR A 832 -2.47 -68.05 -17.83
C TYR A 832 -2.28 -67.87 -16.31
N THR A 833 -1.28 -68.54 -15.72
CA THR A 833 -0.84 -68.24 -14.35
C THR A 833 -0.24 -66.84 -14.33
N THR A 834 -0.96 -65.91 -13.73
CA THR A 834 -0.81 -64.48 -14.00
C THR A 834 0.40 -63.79 -13.37
N GLU A 835 1.17 -64.46 -12.51
CA GLU A 835 2.28 -63.83 -11.79
C GLU A 835 3.52 -63.64 -12.68
N ASP A 836 3.88 -64.59 -13.54
CA ASP A 836 5.11 -64.47 -14.35
C ASP A 836 4.98 -63.50 -15.53
N TYR A 837 3.76 -63.31 -16.05
CA TYR A 837 3.51 -62.40 -17.17
C TYR A 837 3.31 -60.94 -16.73
N THR A 838 2.93 -60.71 -15.48
CA THR A 838 2.77 -59.35 -14.94
C THR A 838 4.06 -58.77 -14.39
N ASN A 839 5.11 -59.58 -14.22
CA ASN A 839 6.44 -59.15 -13.79
C ASN A 839 7.38 -59.03 -14.98
N TRP A 840 7.83 -57.80 -15.26
CA TRP A 840 8.70 -57.49 -16.39
C TRP A 840 10.03 -56.93 -15.89
N VAL A 841 11.13 -57.33 -16.50
CA VAL A 841 12.48 -56.97 -16.08
C VAL A 841 13.16 -56.09 -17.14
N GLY A 842 13.79 -55.01 -16.69
CA GLY A 842 14.59 -54.14 -17.54
C GLY A 842 15.90 -54.82 -17.93
N ILE A 843 16.09 -55.07 -19.23
CA ILE A 843 17.22 -55.87 -19.75
C ILE A 843 18.36 -55.03 -20.31
N ARG A 844 18.09 -53.79 -20.77
CA ARG A 844 19.13 -52.92 -21.32
C ARG A 844 18.73 -51.45 -21.24
N ARG A 845 19.74 -50.58 -21.05
CA ARG A 845 19.65 -49.15 -21.33
C ARG A 845 20.13 -48.90 -22.76
N THR A 846 19.23 -48.63 -23.70
CA THR A 846 19.60 -48.19 -25.06
C THR A 846 19.41 -46.68 -25.14
N LYS A 847 20.25 -45.99 -25.93
CA LYS A 847 20.13 -44.54 -26.11
C LYS A 847 18.81 -44.18 -26.81
N LYS A 848 18.29 -45.08 -27.64
CA LYS A 848 16.97 -45.00 -28.26
C LYS A 848 16.32 -46.36 -28.37
N CYS A 849 14.99 -46.38 -28.33
CA CYS A 849 14.16 -47.58 -28.48
C CYS A 849 13.84 -47.89 -29.95
N VAL A 850 14.81 -47.67 -30.83
CA VAL A 850 14.73 -47.76 -32.27
C VAL A 850 15.96 -48.53 -32.73
N CYS A 851 15.82 -49.44 -33.70
CA CYS A 851 16.99 -50.12 -34.30
C CYS A 851 17.71 -49.13 -35.22
N GLU A 852 18.41 -48.16 -34.63
CA GLU A 852 19.19 -47.17 -35.38
C GLU A 852 20.55 -47.72 -35.81
N ASN A 853 21.02 -48.79 -35.15
CA ASN A 853 22.24 -49.48 -35.50
C ASN A 853 22.11 -51.01 -35.42
N GLU A 854 23.05 -51.68 -36.07
CA GLU A 854 23.13 -53.13 -36.19
C GLU A 854 23.25 -53.86 -34.85
N MET A 855 23.91 -53.24 -33.86
CA MET A 855 24.08 -53.81 -32.52
C MET A 855 22.78 -53.79 -31.69
N GLU A 856 21.95 -52.76 -31.88
CA GLU A 856 20.61 -52.67 -31.28
C GLU A 856 19.66 -53.66 -31.95
N LEU A 857 19.73 -53.78 -33.28
CA LEU A 857 18.97 -54.75 -34.04
C LEU A 857 19.26 -56.18 -33.56
N LYS A 858 20.54 -56.58 -33.55
CA LYS A 858 20.96 -57.92 -33.13
C LYS A 858 20.47 -58.27 -31.72
N PHE A 859 20.61 -57.34 -30.78
CA PHE A 859 20.14 -57.54 -29.41
C PHE A 859 18.62 -57.69 -29.32
N LEU A 860 17.85 -56.84 -29.99
CA LEU A 860 16.39 -56.93 -29.98
C LEU A 860 15.92 -58.26 -30.58
N THR A 861 16.54 -58.69 -31.68
CA THR A 861 16.25 -59.99 -32.31
C THR A 861 16.59 -61.14 -31.37
N GLU A 862 17.79 -61.18 -30.76
CA GLU A 862 18.18 -62.24 -29.81
C GLU A 862 17.21 -62.38 -28.63
N VAL A 863 16.77 -61.25 -28.05
CA VAL A 863 15.82 -61.23 -26.94
C VAL A 863 14.44 -61.74 -27.38
N LEU A 864 13.94 -61.20 -28.49
CA LEU A 864 12.61 -61.55 -28.99
C LEU A 864 12.57 -63.02 -29.43
N ASP A 865 13.59 -63.47 -30.15
CA ASP A 865 13.70 -64.85 -30.59
C ASP A 865 13.77 -65.79 -29.37
N GLY A 866 14.57 -65.46 -28.36
CA GLY A 866 14.66 -66.22 -27.12
C GLY A 866 13.30 -66.33 -26.39
N LEU A 867 12.46 -65.30 -26.43
CA LEU A 867 11.13 -65.31 -25.82
C LEU A 867 10.11 -66.14 -26.60
N TYR A 868 10.02 -65.93 -27.92
CA TYR A 868 8.98 -66.57 -28.74
C TYR A 868 9.35 -67.99 -29.16
N PHE A 869 10.60 -68.26 -29.55
CA PHE A 869 11.01 -69.59 -29.98
C PHE A 869 11.14 -70.57 -28.82
N SER A 870 11.51 -70.14 -27.60
CA SER A 870 11.41 -71.03 -26.43
C SER A 870 9.97 -71.47 -26.15
N SER A 871 8.99 -70.57 -26.35
CA SER A 871 7.56 -70.87 -26.13
C SER A 871 6.91 -71.71 -27.25
N GLN A 872 7.35 -71.54 -28.50
CA GLN A 872 6.79 -72.24 -29.67
C GLN A 872 7.48 -73.59 -29.91
N PHE A 873 8.76 -73.74 -29.54
CA PHE A 873 9.51 -74.99 -29.70
C PHE A 873 8.98 -76.09 -28.77
N GLU A 874 8.52 -75.75 -27.57
CA GLU A 874 7.80 -76.71 -26.70
C GLU A 874 6.50 -77.21 -27.36
N LYS A 875 5.75 -76.33 -28.04
CA LYS A 875 4.53 -76.70 -28.78
C LYS A 875 4.86 -77.60 -29.98
N PHE A 876 5.89 -77.24 -30.77
CA PHE A 876 6.37 -78.03 -31.90
C PHE A 876 6.82 -79.45 -31.49
N ILE A 877 7.53 -79.58 -30.36
CA ILE A 877 7.91 -80.90 -29.82
C ILE A 877 6.68 -81.69 -29.36
N SER A 878 5.69 -81.06 -28.72
CA SER A 878 4.49 -81.75 -28.23
C SER A 878 3.57 -82.26 -29.35
N GLU A 879 3.39 -81.50 -30.42
CA GLU A 879 2.49 -81.85 -31.52
C GLU A 879 3.11 -82.87 -32.48
N TYR A 880 4.44 -82.82 -32.69
CA TYR A 880 5.15 -83.80 -33.53
C TYR A 880 5.47 -85.12 -32.82
N TRP A 881 5.66 -85.14 -31.49
CA TRP A 881 5.83 -86.41 -30.76
C TRP A 881 4.54 -87.24 -30.71
N VAL A 882 3.37 -86.61 -30.68
CA VAL A 882 2.08 -87.33 -30.70
C VAL A 882 1.78 -87.90 -32.09
N THR A 883 2.31 -87.31 -33.16
CA THR A 883 2.16 -87.86 -34.53
C THR A 883 3.21 -88.92 -34.87
N LEU A 884 4.40 -88.89 -34.26
CA LEU A 884 5.45 -89.91 -34.47
C LEU A 884 5.29 -91.18 -33.61
N SER A 885 4.48 -91.16 -32.55
CA SER A 885 4.22 -92.35 -31.71
C SER A 885 3.02 -93.19 -32.17
N ALA A 886 2.27 -92.76 -33.20
CA ALA A 886 1.13 -93.49 -33.76
C ALA A 886 1.43 -94.21 -35.09
N GLY A 887 2.66 -94.13 -35.63
CA GLY A 887 3.02 -94.74 -36.90
C GLY A 887 4.41 -95.37 -36.89
N ALA A 888 4.45 -96.68 -37.12
CA ALA A 888 5.61 -97.56 -37.31
C ALA A 888 6.29 -98.09 -36.05
N GLY A 889 5.98 -99.35 -35.74
CA GLY A 889 6.77 -100.18 -34.86
C GLY A 889 8.05 -100.70 -35.52
N GLY A 890 8.99 -101.11 -34.66
CA GLY A 890 10.04 -102.09 -34.97
C GLY A 890 11.35 -101.52 -35.50
N GLY A 891 12.39 -101.52 -34.66
CA GLY A 891 13.77 -101.41 -35.12
C GLY A 891 14.72 -100.74 -34.12
N VAL A 892 15.31 -101.51 -33.22
CA VAL A 892 16.45 -101.09 -32.40
C VAL A 892 17.72 -101.10 -33.26
N ILE A 893 18.40 -99.95 -33.40
CA ILE A 893 19.84 -99.86 -33.68
C ILE A 893 20.39 -98.68 -32.89
N GLY A 894 21.44 -98.92 -32.11
CA GLY A 894 22.15 -97.91 -31.30
C GLY A 894 23.38 -97.31 -31.99
N VAL A 895 24.12 -96.51 -31.20
CA VAL A 895 25.40 -95.81 -31.49
C VAL A 895 25.19 -94.52 -32.31
N GLY A 896 25.80 -93.36 -32.05
CA GLY A 896 26.84 -92.85 -31.16
C GLY A 896 27.04 -91.36 -31.51
N GLY A 897 27.73 -90.59 -30.67
CA GLY A 897 27.74 -89.13 -30.76
C GLY A 897 28.61 -88.50 -31.86
N VAL A 898 28.57 -87.16 -31.82
CA VAL A 898 29.53 -86.14 -32.30
C VAL A 898 29.14 -85.36 -33.58
N ALA A 899 28.77 -84.10 -33.30
CA ALA A 899 29.10 -82.83 -33.96
C ALA A 899 29.00 -82.63 -35.48
N GLY A 900 28.28 -81.54 -35.83
CA GLY A 900 28.55 -80.71 -36.99
C GLY A 900 27.58 -80.90 -38.16
N GLY A 901 26.93 -79.81 -38.59
CA GLY A 901 26.23 -79.77 -39.87
C GLY A 901 25.07 -78.79 -39.89
N GLY A 902 25.22 -77.70 -40.66
CA GLY A 902 24.15 -76.78 -40.99
C GLY A 902 23.05 -77.45 -41.83
N TYR A 903 21.83 -76.97 -41.71
CA TYR A 903 20.71 -77.41 -42.52
C TYR A 903 20.48 -76.45 -43.68
N LEU A 904 20.84 -76.93 -44.87
CA LEU A 904 20.28 -76.53 -46.16
C LEU A 904 19.17 -77.55 -46.47
N LEU A 905 17.95 -77.09 -46.72
CA LEU A 905 16.86 -77.93 -47.20
C LEU A 905 16.26 -77.30 -48.45
N TRP A 906 16.48 -78.00 -49.56
CA TRP A 906 15.92 -77.73 -50.87
C TRP A 906 14.50 -78.31 -51.01
N THR A 907 13.78 -77.65 -51.91
CA THR A 907 12.41 -77.74 -52.44
C THR A 907 11.92 -79.12 -52.96
N TYR A 908 10.58 -79.27 -52.98
CA TYR A 908 9.86 -80.05 -54.02
C TYR A 908 8.58 -79.31 -54.47
N PHE A 909 8.29 -79.39 -55.77
CA PHE A 909 7.38 -78.60 -56.62
C PHE A 909 5.93 -79.12 -56.71
N ALA A 910 5.00 -78.22 -57.11
CA ALA A 910 4.06 -78.33 -58.28
C ALA A 910 2.94 -77.27 -58.16
N GLU A 911 2.98 -76.15 -58.90
CA GLU A 911 2.28 -75.87 -60.19
C GLU A 911 0.74 -75.96 -60.18
N VAL A 912 0.05 -74.81 -60.40
CA VAL A 912 -0.88 -74.53 -61.53
C VAL A 912 -1.13 -73.00 -61.61
N SER A 913 -0.91 -72.42 -62.79
CA SER A 913 -1.23 -71.04 -63.25
C SER A 913 -2.58 -71.08 -64.05
N PRO A 914 -3.24 -70.01 -64.56
CA PRO A 914 -2.65 -68.73 -64.98
C PRO A 914 -3.51 -67.42 -65.00
N LEU A 915 -2.82 -66.34 -65.42
CA LEU A 915 -3.26 -65.26 -66.35
C LEU A 915 -4.03 -64.02 -65.82
N HIS A 916 -3.34 -62.86 -65.71
CA HIS A 916 -3.41 -61.77 -66.70
C HIS A 916 -2.35 -60.64 -66.52
N GLN A 917 -1.59 -60.47 -67.61
CA GLN A 917 -0.83 -59.35 -68.20
C GLN A 917 -0.89 -57.93 -67.56
N LEU A 918 0.27 -57.31 -67.27
CA LEU A 918 1.00 -56.24 -68.03
C LEU A 918 0.25 -54.88 -68.08
N LYS A 919 0.85 -53.71 -67.82
CA LYS A 919 2.09 -53.19 -68.41
C LYS A 919 2.61 -51.93 -67.68
N PHE A 920 3.92 -51.76 -67.81
CA PHE A 920 4.84 -50.71 -67.36
C PHE A 920 4.57 -49.26 -67.86
N VAL A 921 5.37 -48.35 -67.26
CA VAL A 921 5.98 -47.07 -67.73
C VAL A 921 5.58 -45.95 -66.75
N LYS A 922 6.47 -45.26 -66.03
CA LYS A 922 7.88 -44.90 -66.22
C LYS A 922 8.59 -44.72 -64.88
#